data_AF-A0A4R7W4H5-F1
#
_entry.id   AF-A0A4R7W4H5-F1
#
_cell.length_a   1.000
_cell.length_b   1.000
_cell.length_c   1.000
_cell.angle_alpha   90.00
_cell.angle_beta   90.00
_cell.angle_gamma   90.00
#
_symmetry.space_group_name_H-M   'P 1'
#
loop_
_entity.id
_entity.type
_entity.pdbx_description
1 polymer ?
#
loop_
_entity_poly.entity_id
_entity_poly.type
_entity_poly.pdbx_seq_one_letter_code
_entity_poly.pdbx_strand_id
1 'polypeptide(L)'
;MTRRQRIEDLTGFAVPEQPTLSPDGTRTAYVLRTTKDDETQRAIWLVDDELRQLTRGANDFAPAWSPDGTKLAFLRAKDGPPQLWVLPASGEPEQLTTLALGAGAPRWSPDGTMIAFAAAVETGDSDQKTPMVTERLDYQADGAGYLRTIRKHLHVLDLDSGDVRQVTEGDWHAGEPAWSPDSTRLAYGAATAPDADLEARAPVYVLDVTDPLATPKLAGLPDGIAACATWVDDDTLLVVGMADSPVGHARLLRLPVGGEPTDLTGLDRNLMPGGPGYPGAEPQLGGDGVLYCVRDRGCTHLYTVSLAGGTPRPVVTGAGRVVSGVSVAGDKAAIVLATPTSFGEVVTVDLATGAETVRTKHTDTETELFVREETEFTISDGTTVHGWLVRDPATTGPSPLLVDIHGGPHNAWNGAADEAHVYHQELAALGWTVLLLNPRASDGYGEEFYNATIGAWGVADAKDFLEPVDKLVAEGVADPDRLAVSGYSYGGFMTCYLTSRDTRFAAAVAGGVVADLTSMAGTSDAGHLLAVHELGGGDSYAEMSPFARVRDVRTPTLVIQGDADFRCPVGQAQQWYSALREQGVPTRLVLYPGGTHLFILEGRPSHRVDFNRRIVDWVEQHANGRKAQFDVAHWQRRLDILAEKHHVPGATLGILRVQDGHDDDLVEAAHGVLNVDTGVETTVDSVFQIGSISKVWTTTVVMQLVDEGKLDLDAPIAEVLPDLRLSDPDVTKSVTMRHLLTHTSGIDGDVFTDTGRGDDALERYVALLADVAQNHPLGATWSYCNSGFSLVGRVIEKVTGMTWDAAMRERIFTPLGLTHTGTLPEEALKFRAAIGHSGEKEPVVAHAWGLPRSAGPAGLINSTVREVLGFARLHLTGGLAPDGSRLLSEESAEAMTSFQADLPDKHSLGDSWGLGWIRMGWDGRRLIGHDGNTIGQSAFLRLLPDAGLAVTLLTNGGNTRDFYEDLYREIFAELAGVAMAEPIAPPAEPVEVDASPHYGTYERASVRVEVFAGEDGPVMRSTVTGPLAELIPEEERQQEYPMVPVDQNLYVMREPTARTWMAVTFYSLPTGERYVHFGVRATPKVA
;
A
#
# COMPACT_ATOMS: atom_id res chain seq x y z
N MET A 1 -2.07 9.94 25.55
CA MET A 1 -1.35 8.66 25.45
C MET A 1 -0.46 8.79 24.24
N THR A 2 0.84 8.53 24.36
CA THR A 2 1.74 8.51 23.21
C THR A 2 1.44 7.26 22.36
N ARG A 3 1.57 7.38 21.04
CA ARG A 3 1.43 6.25 20.10
C ARG A 3 2.76 5.96 19.40
N ARG A 4 2.92 4.77 18.83
CA ARG A 4 4.08 4.43 17.99
C ARG A 4 3.94 5.05 16.58
N GLN A 5 5.09 5.33 15.95
CA GLN A 5 5.13 5.77 14.56
C GLN A 5 4.63 4.65 13.63
N ARG A 6 3.85 5.02 12.62
CA ARG A 6 3.38 4.16 11.52
C ARG A 6 3.78 4.75 10.17
N ILE A 7 3.74 3.95 9.10
CA ILE A 7 4.11 4.37 7.74
C ILE A 7 3.29 5.58 7.27
N GLU A 8 2.01 5.66 7.66
CA GLU A 8 1.09 6.74 7.29
C GLU A 8 1.54 8.11 7.81
N ASP A 9 2.35 8.14 8.89
CA ASP A 9 2.87 9.36 9.50
C ASP A 9 3.86 10.11 8.59
N LEU A 10 4.44 9.44 7.57
CA LEU A 10 5.41 10.02 6.64
C LEU A 10 4.91 11.33 6.02
N THR A 11 3.61 11.39 5.70
CA THR A 11 2.98 12.56 5.08
C THR A 11 2.76 13.72 6.06
N GLY A 12 2.91 13.48 7.37
CA GLY A 12 2.76 14.47 8.43
C GLY A 12 4.06 15.13 8.89
N PHE A 13 5.23 14.68 8.40
CA PHE A 13 6.51 15.23 8.85
C PHE A 13 6.72 16.67 8.40
N ALA A 14 7.30 17.47 9.30
CA ALA A 14 7.74 18.84 9.05
C ALA A 14 9.23 18.93 9.37
N VAL A 15 10.06 19.12 8.35
CA VAL A 15 11.53 19.03 8.47
C VAL A 15 12.18 20.35 8.07
N PRO A 16 12.92 21.01 8.97
CA PRO A 16 13.65 22.23 8.64
C PRO A 16 14.88 21.93 7.78
N GLU A 17 15.19 22.81 6.84
CA GLU A 17 16.28 22.72 5.88
C GLU A 17 16.92 24.11 5.68
N GLN A 18 18.16 24.14 5.18
CA GLN A 18 18.82 25.35 4.66
C GLN A 18 18.73 26.60 5.58
N PRO A 19 19.27 26.53 6.81
CA PRO A 19 19.23 27.66 7.74
C PRO A 19 20.15 28.79 7.23
N THR A 20 19.72 30.04 7.41
CA THR A 20 20.52 31.25 7.12
C THR A 20 20.34 32.30 8.21
N LEU A 21 21.45 32.71 8.81
CA LEU A 21 21.48 33.78 9.82
C LEU A 21 21.52 35.15 9.15
N SER A 22 20.78 36.10 9.72
CA SER A 22 20.94 37.52 9.36
C SER A 22 22.36 37.99 9.70
N PRO A 23 22.92 38.98 8.98
CA PRO A 23 24.29 39.48 9.23
C PRO A 23 24.53 39.98 10.66
N ASP A 24 23.48 40.46 11.33
CA ASP A 24 23.52 40.89 12.74
C ASP A 24 23.42 39.71 13.75
N GLY A 25 23.22 38.48 13.28
CA GLY A 25 23.09 37.27 14.10
C GLY A 25 21.82 37.19 14.95
N THR A 26 20.81 38.02 14.70
CA THR A 26 19.59 38.10 15.54
C THR A 26 18.40 37.29 15.01
N ARG A 27 18.35 37.01 13.70
CA ARG A 27 17.23 36.35 13.03
C ARG A 27 17.74 35.15 12.23
N THR A 28 17.03 34.02 12.29
CA THR A 28 17.33 32.84 11.47
C THR A 28 16.17 32.59 10.51
N ALA A 29 16.42 32.69 9.21
CA ALA A 29 15.49 32.19 8.20
C ALA A 29 15.87 30.74 7.85
N TYR A 30 14.89 29.91 7.50
CA TYR A 30 15.10 28.54 7.10
C TYR A 30 13.93 28.06 6.25
N VAL A 31 14.10 26.96 5.53
CA VAL A 31 13.05 26.30 4.76
C VAL A 31 12.39 25.26 5.66
N LEU A 32 11.05 25.22 5.70
CA LEU A 32 10.32 24.11 6.28
C LEU A 32 9.72 23.26 5.16
N ARG A 33 10.14 22.00 5.06
CA ARG A 33 9.57 21.01 4.15
C ARG A 33 8.40 20.30 4.80
N THR A 34 7.27 20.25 4.10
CA THR A 34 6.06 19.51 4.49
C THR A 34 5.47 18.79 3.27
N THR A 35 4.39 18.02 3.46
CA THR A 35 3.66 17.36 2.38
C THR A 35 2.23 17.88 2.29
N LYS A 36 1.72 18.05 1.07
CA LYS A 36 0.30 18.34 0.81
C LYS A 36 -0.09 17.86 -0.59
N ASP A 37 -1.29 17.29 -0.73
CA ASP A 37 -1.87 16.89 -2.02
C ASP A 37 -0.94 15.98 -2.88
N ASP A 38 -0.23 15.05 -2.22
CA ASP A 38 0.79 14.18 -2.83
C ASP A 38 1.99 14.91 -3.46
N GLU A 39 2.32 16.09 -2.93
CA GLU A 39 3.49 16.88 -3.32
C GLU A 39 4.26 17.38 -2.10
N THR A 40 5.57 17.55 -2.28
CA THR A 40 6.42 18.23 -1.31
C THR A 40 6.20 19.73 -1.41
N GLN A 41 5.91 20.36 -0.28
CA GLN A 41 5.78 21.81 -0.14
C GLN A 41 6.99 22.35 0.63
N ARG A 42 7.50 23.51 0.21
CA ARG A 42 8.56 24.22 0.92
C ARG A 42 8.16 25.68 1.14
N ALA A 43 8.29 26.15 2.37
CA ALA A 43 8.04 27.54 2.72
C ALA A 43 9.19 28.07 3.58
N ILE A 44 9.49 29.36 3.45
CA ILE A 44 10.49 30.01 4.28
C ILE A 44 9.85 30.46 5.59
N TRP A 45 10.48 30.09 6.69
CA TRP A 45 10.14 30.50 8.05
C TRP A 45 11.24 31.36 8.63
N LEU A 46 10.87 32.18 9.61
CA LEU A 46 11.79 33.00 10.39
C LEU A 46 11.59 32.70 11.87
N VAL A 47 12.70 32.54 12.57
CA VAL A 47 12.73 32.51 14.02
C VAL A 47 13.62 33.64 14.55
N ASP A 48 13.01 34.51 15.35
CA ASP A 48 13.66 35.48 16.21
C ASP A 48 13.20 35.20 17.66
N ASP A 49 12.61 36.16 18.37
CA ASP A 49 11.92 35.89 19.63
C ASP A 49 10.59 35.13 19.39
N GLU A 50 10.05 35.19 18.18
CA GLU A 50 8.86 34.48 17.74
C GLU A 50 9.14 33.64 16.49
N LEU A 51 8.34 32.59 16.31
CA LEU A 51 8.37 31.74 15.11
C LEU A 51 7.25 32.16 14.16
N ARG A 52 7.59 32.51 12.91
CA ARG A 52 6.58 32.89 11.89
C ARG A 52 6.94 32.40 10.49
N GLN A 53 5.91 32.03 9.73
CA GLN A 53 6.02 31.72 8.31
C GLN A 53 6.15 33.02 7.51
N LEU A 54 7.20 33.16 6.69
CA LEU A 54 7.41 34.34 5.84
C LEU A 54 6.75 34.21 4.48
N THR A 55 6.79 33.02 3.88
CA THR A 55 6.30 32.83 2.51
C THR A 55 5.18 31.80 2.43
N ARG A 56 4.28 32.00 1.47
CA ARG A 56 3.12 31.13 1.19
C ARG A 56 3.12 30.62 -0.26
N GLY A 57 4.28 30.65 -0.93
CA GLY A 57 4.46 30.01 -2.24
C GLY A 57 4.38 28.49 -2.13
N ALA A 58 4.17 27.81 -3.27
CA ALA A 58 4.09 26.35 -3.30
C ALA A 58 5.45 25.68 -2.98
N ASN A 59 6.56 26.25 -3.46
CA ASN A 59 7.89 25.70 -3.28
C ASN A 59 8.95 26.82 -3.25
N ASP A 60 9.22 27.34 -2.05
CA ASP A 60 10.19 28.40 -1.77
C ASP A 60 11.40 27.84 -1.02
N PHE A 61 12.61 28.06 -1.54
CA PHE A 61 13.85 27.47 -1.00
C PHE A 61 15.10 28.34 -1.30
N ALA A 62 16.28 27.91 -0.83
CA ALA A 62 17.56 28.59 -0.95
C ALA A 62 17.56 30.05 -0.44
N PRO A 63 17.13 30.32 0.82
CA PRO A 63 17.12 31.66 1.37
C PRO A 63 18.54 32.20 1.59
N ALA A 64 18.79 33.45 1.21
CA ALA A 64 20.06 34.14 1.42
C ALA A 64 19.84 35.63 1.79
N TRP A 65 20.34 36.05 2.95
CA TRP A 65 20.27 37.44 3.39
C TRP A 65 21.16 38.36 2.55
N SER A 66 20.68 39.57 2.28
CA SER A 66 21.53 40.65 1.80
C SER A 66 22.59 41.00 2.85
N PRO A 67 23.78 41.52 2.46
CA PRO A 67 24.85 41.85 3.41
C PRO A 67 24.46 42.87 4.48
N ASP A 68 23.49 43.74 4.19
CA ASP A 68 22.94 44.72 5.13
C ASP A 68 21.78 44.16 6.01
N GLY A 69 21.33 42.93 5.75
CA GLY A 69 20.26 42.25 6.48
C GLY A 69 18.85 42.81 6.25
N THR A 70 18.64 43.65 5.24
CA THR A 70 17.34 44.29 4.96
C THR A 70 16.46 43.52 3.98
N LYS A 71 17.03 42.59 3.21
CA LYS A 71 16.36 41.78 2.19
C LYS A 71 16.73 40.31 2.31
N LEU A 72 15.83 39.43 1.90
CA LEU A 72 16.07 37.99 1.79
C LEU A 72 15.81 37.56 0.34
N ALA A 73 16.87 37.13 -0.37
CA ALA A 73 16.72 36.50 -1.68
C ALA A 73 16.39 35.02 -1.51
N PHE A 74 15.61 34.46 -2.44
CA PHE A 74 15.26 33.04 -2.44
C PHE A 74 14.79 32.58 -3.82
N LEU A 75 14.70 31.26 -4.00
CA LEU A 75 14.11 30.63 -5.18
C LEU A 75 12.64 30.28 -4.93
N ARG A 76 11.79 30.53 -5.92
CA ARG A 76 10.40 30.07 -5.96
C ARG A 76 10.14 29.29 -7.23
N ALA A 77 9.72 28.03 -7.08
CA ALA A 77 9.16 27.23 -8.16
C ALA A 77 7.63 27.24 -8.04
N LYS A 78 6.95 27.71 -9.09
CA LYS A 78 5.48 27.78 -9.16
C LYS A 78 4.98 26.86 -10.28
N ASP A 79 4.48 27.42 -11.37
CA ASP A 79 3.96 26.69 -12.55
C ASP A 79 5.07 26.41 -13.60
N GLY A 80 6.34 26.48 -13.20
CA GLY A 80 7.51 26.45 -14.08
C GLY A 80 8.84 26.42 -13.31
N PRO A 81 9.99 26.53 -14.01
CA PRO A 81 11.31 26.40 -13.38
C PRO A 81 11.55 27.52 -12.35
N PRO A 82 12.37 27.25 -11.31
CA PRO A 82 12.56 28.16 -10.19
C PRO A 82 13.10 29.52 -10.65
N GLN A 83 12.56 30.61 -10.10
CA GLN A 83 13.03 31.97 -10.37
C GLN A 83 13.56 32.60 -9.09
N LEU A 84 14.41 33.61 -9.24
CA LEU A 84 14.91 34.39 -8.13
C LEU A 84 13.87 35.42 -7.69
N TRP A 85 13.64 35.50 -6.39
CA TRP A 85 12.76 36.46 -5.72
C TRP A 85 13.51 37.14 -4.59
N VAL A 86 13.03 38.31 -4.20
CA VAL A 86 13.52 39.04 -3.02
C VAL A 86 12.35 39.44 -2.13
N LEU A 87 12.51 39.24 -0.83
CA LEU A 87 11.58 39.67 0.20
C LEU A 87 12.23 40.77 1.05
N PRO A 88 11.74 42.02 0.97
CA PRO A 88 12.13 43.07 1.92
C PRO A 88 11.68 42.74 3.35
N ALA A 89 12.38 43.24 4.37
CA ALA A 89 12.01 43.02 5.77
C ALA A 89 10.56 43.47 6.12
N SER A 90 10.01 44.44 5.38
CA SER A 90 8.60 44.82 5.41
C SER A 90 8.06 44.91 3.98
N GLY A 91 7.23 43.96 3.55
CA GLY A 91 6.67 43.95 2.20
C GLY A 91 6.25 42.56 1.76
N GLU A 92 5.90 42.45 0.48
CA GLU A 92 5.62 41.18 -0.20
C GLU A 92 6.81 40.78 -1.08
N PRO A 93 6.98 39.48 -1.41
CA PRO A 93 8.05 39.05 -2.30
C PRO A 93 7.93 39.64 -3.72
N GLU A 94 9.05 40.06 -4.29
CA GLU A 94 9.17 40.57 -5.66
C GLU A 94 10.03 39.63 -6.51
N GLN A 95 9.58 39.33 -7.74
CA GLN A 95 10.30 38.46 -8.67
C GLN A 95 11.39 39.24 -9.40
N LEU A 96 12.62 38.71 -9.42
CA LEU A 96 13.78 39.36 -10.03
C LEU A 96 14.14 38.77 -11.40
N THR A 97 13.83 37.51 -11.68
CA THR A 97 14.22 36.84 -12.94
C THR A 97 13.05 36.18 -13.67
N THR A 98 13.21 36.02 -14.98
CA THR A 98 12.27 35.30 -15.87
C THR A 98 13.01 34.39 -16.86
N LEU A 99 14.02 33.66 -16.37
CA LEU A 99 14.86 32.80 -17.21
C LEU A 99 14.10 31.55 -17.68
N ALA A 100 14.24 31.19 -18.96
CA ALA A 100 13.49 30.11 -19.59
C ALA A 100 13.65 28.75 -18.89
N LEU A 101 14.86 28.45 -18.40
CA LEU A 101 15.19 27.22 -17.67
C LEU A 101 15.35 27.42 -16.16
N GLY A 102 15.02 28.61 -15.64
CA GLY A 102 15.14 28.94 -14.22
C GLY A 102 16.46 29.57 -13.80
N ALA A 103 16.47 30.10 -12.57
CA ALA A 103 17.64 30.64 -11.88
C ALA A 103 18.14 29.65 -10.80
N GLY A 104 19.39 29.83 -10.37
CA GLY A 104 20.03 29.05 -9.31
C GLY A 104 20.04 29.74 -7.95
N ALA A 105 20.60 29.06 -6.95
CA ALA A 105 20.67 29.56 -5.58
C ALA A 105 21.40 30.92 -5.52
N PRO A 106 20.84 31.94 -4.84
CA PRO A 106 21.42 33.28 -4.82
C PRO A 106 22.69 33.38 -3.98
N ARG A 107 23.71 34.03 -4.53
CA ARG A 107 24.94 34.43 -3.82
C ARG A 107 25.12 35.95 -3.95
N TRP A 108 24.85 36.67 -2.87
CA TRP A 108 24.99 38.14 -2.83
C TRP A 108 26.45 38.56 -2.98
N SER A 109 26.71 39.63 -3.75
CA SER A 109 28.00 40.32 -3.68
C SER A 109 28.19 40.95 -2.30
N PRO A 110 29.42 41.02 -1.76
CA PRO A 110 29.68 41.64 -0.46
C PRO A 110 29.18 43.08 -0.31
N ASP A 111 29.14 43.85 -1.40
CA ASP A 111 28.59 45.22 -1.42
C ASP A 111 27.05 45.29 -1.53
N GLY A 112 26.39 44.15 -1.76
CA GLY A 112 24.93 44.03 -1.84
C GLY A 112 24.31 44.54 -3.15
N THR A 113 25.10 44.88 -4.16
CA THR A 113 24.61 45.43 -5.44
C THR A 113 24.27 44.38 -6.50
N MET A 114 24.85 43.18 -6.39
CA MET A 114 24.69 42.09 -7.37
C MET A 114 24.30 40.77 -6.70
N ILE A 115 23.73 39.85 -7.49
CA ILE A 115 23.51 38.45 -7.11
C ILE A 115 24.08 37.54 -8.19
N ALA A 116 24.98 36.62 -7.83
CA ALA A 116 25.48 35.57 -8.70
C ALA A 116 24.74 34.25 -8.44
N PHE A 117 24.57 33.43 -9.49
CA PHE A 117 23.98 32.10 -9.38
C PHE A 117 24.36 31.22 -10.58
N ALA A 118 24.33 29.89 -10.41
CA ALA A 118 24.51 28.93 -11.49
C ALA A 118 23.15 28.48 -12.03
N ALA A 119 22.90 28.59 -13.34
CA ALA A 119 21.61 28.25 -13.95
C ALA A 119 21.79 27.41 -15.22
N ALA A 120 20.76 26.62 -15.54
CA ALA A 120 20.71 25.85 -16.78
C ALA A 120 20.55 26.77 -18.00
N VAL A 121 21.28 26.50 -19.07
CA VAL A 121 21.23 27.22 -20.35
C VAL A 121 21.28 26.25 -21.51
N GLU A 122 20.69 26.64 -22.64
CA GLU A 122 20.74 25.87 -23.89
C GLU A 122 21.94 26.31 -24.72
N THR A 123 22.86 25.39 -25.04
CA THR A 123 24.01 25.66 -25.91
C THR A 123 23.76 25.26 -27.37
N GLY A 124 22.61 24.65 -27.65
CA GLY A 124 22.17 24.16 -28.96
C GLY A 124 20.76 23.55 -28.89
N ASP A 125 20.37 22.72 -29.87
CA ASP A 125 19.03 22.12 -29.93
C ASP A 125 18.75 21.17 -28.75
N SER A 126 17.79 21.56 -27.92
CA SER A 126 17.32 20.86 -26.72
C SER A 126 15.97 20.16 -26.93
N ASP A 127 15.38 20.20 -28.14
CA ASP A 127 14.05 19.63 -28.41
C ASP A 127 14.04 18.12 -28.12
N GLN A 128 13.21 17.71 -27.17
CA GLN A 128 13.08 16.31 -26.79
C GLN A 128 12.60 15.40 -27.93
N LYS A 129 12.01 15.97 -29.00
CA LYS A 129 11.51 15.24 -30.17
C LYS A 129 12.57 14.96 -31.24
N THR A 130 13.73 15.63 -31.20
CA THR A 130 14.81 15.42 -32.16
C THR A 130 15.77 14.33 -31.68
N PRO A 131 16.50 13.61 -32.55
CA PRO A 131 17.52 12.67 -32.10
C PRO A 131 18.60 13.36 -31.27
N MET A 132 18.99 12.77 -30.13
CA MET A 132 20.14 13.24 -29.36
C MET A 132 21.43 12.76 -30.01
N VAL A 133 22.39 13.67 -30.19
CA VAL A 133 23.74 13.38 -30.67
C VAL A 133 24.71 13.81 -29.56
N THR A 134 25.57 12.90 -29.11
CA THR A 134 26.60 13.17 -28.11
C THR A 134 27.90 12.46 -28.48
N GLU A 135 29.02 13.10 -28.17
CA GLU A 135 30.38 12.54 -28.25
C GLU A 135 31.01 12.35 -26.86
N ARG A 136 30.25 12.68 -25.79
CA ARG A 136 30.68 12.65 -24.38
C ARG A 136 29.84 11.67 -23.55
N LEU A 137 30.42 11.16 -22.46
CA LEU A 137 29.76 10.24 -21.52
C LEU A 137 28.84 10.93 -20.51
N ASP A 138 28.99 12.24 -20.30
CA ASP A 138 28.17 13.07 -19.40
C ASP A 138 26.83 13.53 -20.03
N TYR A 139 26.24 12.72 -20.92
CA TYR A 139 25.03 13.06 -21.68
C TYR A 139 23.73 12.91 -20.88
N GLN A 140 23.79 12.28 -19.70
CA GLN A 140 22.65 12.01 -18.83
C GLN A 140 23.03 12.25 -17.37
N ALA A 141 22.06 12.64 -16.55
CA ALA A 141 22.22 12.76 -15.11
C ALA A 141 20.93 12.35 -14.40
N ASP A 142 21.02 11.57 -13.33
CA ASP A 142 19.84 11.22 -12.52
C ASP A 142 19.15 12.49 -12.00
N GLY A 143 17.81 12.50 -12.03
CA GLY A 143 17.02 13.68 -11.69
C GLY A 143 16.82 14.70 -12.82
N ALA A 144 17.78 14.80 -13.76
CA ALA A 144 17.69 15.72 -14.90
C ALA A 144 17.34 15.01 -16.23
N GLY A 145 17.59 13.69 -16.32
CA GLY A 145 17.39 12.91 -17.53
C GLY A 145 18.50 13.13 -18.56
N TYR A 146 18.15 13.05 -19.84
CA TYR A 146 19.08 13.32 -20.93
C TYR A 146 19.35 14.82 -21.04
N LEU A 147 20.61 15.22 -20.81
CA LEU A 147 21.03 16.61 -20.76
C LEU A 147 21.04 17.27 -22.15
N ARG A 148 21.26 16.50 -23.22
CA ARG A 148 21.41 17.04 -24.59
C ARG A 148 22.41 18.20 -24.61
N THR A 149 21.97 19.39 -25.02
CA THR A 149 22.73 20.65 -25.08
C THR A 149 22.52 21.54 -23.85
N ILE A 150 21.86 21.06 -22.81
CA ILE A 150 21.66 21.83 -21.58
C ILE A 150 22.93 21.75 -20.73
N ARG A 151 23.48 22.92 -20.39
CA ARG A 151 24.64 23.06 -19.50
C ARG A 151 24.33 24.00 -18.34
N LYS A 152 25.10 23.93 -17.26
CA LYS A 152 24.94 24.83 -16.10
C LYS A 152 26.02 25.91 -16.16
N HIS A 153 25.63 27.18 -16.22
CA HIS A 153 26.56 28.32 -16.33
C HIS A 153 26.23 29.44 -15.36
N LEU A 154 27.24 30.26 -15.06
CA LEU A 154 27.14 31.33 -14.09
C LEU A 154 26.47 32.55 -14.70
N HIS A 155 25.62 33.17 -13.90
CA HIS A 155 24.93 34.42 -14.21
C HIS A 155 25.17 35.42 -13.09
N VAL A 156 25.11 36.70 -13.43
CA VAL A 156 25.14 37.81 -12.49
C VAL A 156 23.97 38.73 -12.78
N LEU A 157 23.13 38.95 -11.78
CA LEU A 157 22.04 39.92 -11.76
C LEU A 157 22.53 41.22 -11.11
N ASP A 158 22.34 42.34 -11.81
CA ASP A 158 22.48 43.69 -11.27
C ASP A 158 21.15 44.17 -10.69
N LEU A 159 21.12 44.55 -9.42
CA LEU A 159 19.88 44.87 -8.72
C LEU A 159 19.33 46.26 -9.01
N ASP A 160 20.16 47.17 -9.51
CA ASP A 160 19.75 48.54 -9.84
C ASP A 160 19.09 48.60 -11.22
N SER A 161 19.67 47.91 -12.20
CA SER A 161 19.17 47.82 -13.57
C SER A 161 18.17 46.69 -13.79
N GLY A 162 18.28 45.60 -13.03
CA GLY A 162 17.55 44.35 -13.25
C GLY A 162 18.17 43.46 -14.34
N ASP A 163 19.34 43.83 -14.88
CA ASP A 163 19.97 43.10 -15.98
C ASP A 163 20.61 41.79 -15.48
N VAL A 164 20.27 40.67 -16.12
CA VAL A 164 20.88 39.35 -15.88
C VAL A 164 21.85 39.04 -17.02
N ARG A 165 23.13 38.88 -16.70
CA ARG A 165 24.17 38.51 -17.67
C ARG A 165 24.72 37.12 -17.39
N GLN A 166 24.71 36.26 -18.40
CA GLN A 166 25.50 35.03 -18.40
C GLN A 166 26.99 35.39 -18.51
N VAL A 167 27.82 34.87 -17.60
CA VAL A 167 29.25 35.23 -17.50
C VAL A 167 30.19 34.05 -17.79
N THR A 168 29.67 32.83 -17.93
CA THR A 168 30.43 31.68 -18.43
C THR A 168 29.67 30.97 -19.54
N GLU A 169 30.38 30.29 -20.43
CA GLU A 169 29.80 29.59 -21.59
C GLU A 169 30.69 28.41 -22.02
N GLY A 170 30.09 27.46 -22.73
CA GLY A 170 30.79 26.34 -23.35
C GLY A 170 30.05 25.02 -23.20
N ASP A 171 30.68 23.93 -23.63
CA ASP A 171 30.14 22.57 -23.51
C ASP A 171 30.63 21.88 -22.22
N TRP A 172 30.36 22.51 -21.07
CA TRP A 172 30.78 22.04 -19.74
C TRP A 172 29.91 22.67 -18.66
N HIS A 173 29.97 22.18 -17.42
CA HIS A 173 29.20 22.70 -16.29
C HIS A 173 30.06 23.54 -15.34
N ALA A 174 29.60 24.74 -14.99
CA ALA A 174 30.13 25.54 -13.90
C ALA A 174 29.51 25.09 -12.57
N GLY A 175 30.34 25.00 -11.53
CA GLY A 175 29.91 24.82 -10.14
C GLY A 175 29.26 26.09 -9.55
N GLU A 176 28.90 26.04 -8.27
CA GLU A 176 28.31 27.19 -7.59
C GLU A 176 29.32 28.34 -7.42
N PRO A 177 28.91 29.62 -7.59
CA PRO A 177 29.82 30.75 -7.55
C PRO A 177 30.10 31.25 -6.12
N ALA A 178 31.30 31.78 -5.89
CA ALA A 178 31.65 32.55 -4.69
C ALA A 178 32.29 33.89 -5.04
N TRP A 179 31.78 34.97 -4.43
CA TRP A 179 32.28 36.33 -4.63
C TRP A 179 33.59 36.60 -3.91
N SER A 180 34.52 37.28 -4.59
CA SER A 180 35.66 37.88 -3.94
C SER A 180 35.21 39.01 -2.99
N PRO A 181 35.99 39.32 -1.92
CA PRO A 181 35.60 40.32 -0.93
C PRO A 181 35.33 41.72 -1.51
N ASP A 182 36.01 42.06 -2.61
CA ASP A 182 35.86 43.33 -3.32
C ASP A 182 34.70 43.36 -4.34
N SER A 183 33.91 42.29 -4.45
CA SER A 183 32.77 42.15 -5.38
C SER A 183 33.14 42.19 -6.87
N THR A 184 34.41 41.98 -7.25
CA THR A 184 34.85 42.07 -8.66
C THR A 184 35.04 40.72 -9.35
N ARG A 185 35.21 39.62 -8.59
CA ARG A 185 35.54 38.30 -9.12
C ARG A 185 34.62 37.20 -8.57
N LEU A 186 34.46 36.14 -9.34
CA LEU A 186 33.82 34.90 -8.94
C LEU A 186 34.82 33.73 -8.96
N ALA A 187 34.81 32.90 -7.93
CA ALA A 187 35.49 31.60 -7.89
C ALA A 187 34.47 30.45 -8.00
N TYR A 188 34.84 29.37 -8.68
CA TYR A 188 33.99 28.19 -8.87
C TYR A 188 34.82 26.98 -9.34
N GLY A 189 34.36 25.76 -9.04
CA GLY A 189 34.90 24.53 -9.65
C GLY A 189 34.29 24.28 -11.02
N ALA A 190 35.06 23.80 -12.00
CA ALA A 190 34.52 23.43 -13.32
C ALA A 190 35.37 22.38 -14.02
N ALA A 191 34.69 21.42 -14.65
CA ALA A 191 35.28 20.35 -15.44
C ALA A 191 35.33 20.76 -16.93
N THR A 192 36.30 21.60 -17.29
CA THR A 192 36.34 22.27 -18.63
C THR A 192 37.19 21.54 -19.67
N ALA A 193 37.92 20.50 -19.28
CA ALA A 193 38.80 19.76 -20.18
C ALA A 193 37.97 18.92 -21.18
N PRO A 194 38.42 18.75 -22.43
CA PRO A 194 37.69 17.95 -23.43
C PRO A 194 37.43 16.49 -23.01
N ASP A 195 38.31 15.93 -22.17
CA ASP A 195 38.28 14.57 -21.64
C ASP A 195 37.74 14.48 -20.20
N ALA A 196 37.11 15.55 -19.68
CA ALA A 196 36.67 15.61 -18.29
C ALA A 196 35.56 14.59 -17.92
N ASP A 197 34.89 13.99 -18.91
CA ASP A 197 33.94 12.90 -18.75
C ASP A 197 34.63 11.52 -18.59
N LEU A 198 35.90 11.42 -19.01
CA LEU A 198 36.76 10.26 -18.82
C LEU A 198 37.61 10.39 -17.55
N GLU A 199 38.07 11.61 -17.28
CA GLU A 199 39.02 11.91 -16.23
C GLU A 199 38.36 12.83 -15.22
N ALA A 200 38.10 12.33 -14.01
CA ALA A 200 37.42 13.05 -12.95
C ALA A 200 38.26 14.25 -12.45
N ARG A 201 38.16 15.39 -13.15
CA ARG A 201 38.88 16.63 -12.86
C ARG A 201 37.92 17.82 -12.88
N ALA A 202 37.90 18.59 -11.80
CA ALA A 202 37.14 19.83 -11.70
C ALA A 202 37.97 20.92 -10.99
N PRO A 203 38.95 21.53 -11.68
CA PRO A 203 39.79 22.56 -11.11
C PRO A 203 39.02 23.80 -10.68
N VAL A 204 39.66 24.64 -9.87
CA VAL A 204 39.10 25.93 -9.44
C VAL A 204 39.46 27.00 -10.46
N TYR A 205 38.46 27.75 -10.91
CA TYR A 205 38.61 28.90 -11.79
C TYR A 205 38.19 30.18 -11.09
N VAL A 206 38.81 31.30 -11.49
CA VAL A 206 38.42 32.65 -11.12
C VAL A 206 38.09 33.46 -12.37
N LEU A 207 36.99 34.21 -12.32
CA LEU A 207 36.51 35.08 -13.39
C LEU A 207 36.33 36.50 -12.87
N ASP A 208 36.86 37.49 -13.57
CA ASP A 208 36.57 38.91 -13.33
C ASP A 208 35.22 39.25 -13.97
N VAL A 209 34.24 39.64 -13.16
CA VAL A 209 32.90 39.94 -13.68
C VAL A 209 32.74 41.39 -14.10
N THR A 210 33.70 42.27 -13.80
CA THR A 210 33.65 43.68 -14.19
C THR A 210 34.01 43.89 -15.66
N ASP A 211 34.81 42.98 -16.23
CA ASP A 211 35.11 42.92 -17.65
C ASP A 211 34.17 41.92 -18.35
N PRO A 212 33.24 42.39 -19.22
CA PRO A 212 32.32 41.50 -19.92
C PRO A 212 32.99 40.55 -20.92
N LEU A 213 34.28 40.75 -21.23
CA LEU A 213 35.08 39.89 -22.12
C LEU A 213 36.10 39.03 -21.35
N ALA A 214 36.10 39.06 -20.02
CA ALA A 214 37.00 38.24 -19.24
C ALA A 214 36.76 36.75 -19.49
N THR A 215 37.85 35.98 -19.61
CA THR A 215 37.80 34.53 -19.68
C THR A 215 38.19 33.93 -18.33
N PRO A 216 37.62 32.77 -17.94
CA PRO A 216 38.00 32.08 -16.71
C PRO A 216 39.51 31.81 -16.64
N LYS A 217 40.13 32.06 -15.48
CA LYS A 217 41.54 31.78 -15.22
C LYS A 217 41.66 30.67 -14.18
N LEU A 218 42.50 29.67 -14.47
CA LEU A 218 42.80 28.61 -13.50
C LEU A 218 43.40 29.22 -12.23
N ALA A 219 42.77 28.94 -11.09
CA ALA A 219 43.19 29.39 -9.78
C ALA A 219 43.91 28.29 -8.97
N GLY A 220 43.62 27.02 -9.22
CA GLY A 220 44.35 25.89 -8.62
C GLY A 220 43.65 24.55 -8.80
N LEU A 221 44.26 23.50 -8.23
CA LEU A 221 43.85 22.10 -8.36
C LEU A 221 43.72 21.62 -9.83
N PRO A 222 44.76 21.78 -10.68
CA PRO A 222 44.68 21.43 -12.10
C PRO A 222 44.30 19.96 -12.36
N ASP A 223 44.71 19.06 -11.46
CA ASP A 223 44.43 17.62 -11.53
C ASP A 223 43.40 17.16 -10.49
N GLY A 224 42.89 18.09 -9.68
CA GLY A 224 42.01 17.79 -8.56
C GLY A 224 40.52 18.01 -8.85
N ILE A 225 39.71 17.82 -7.80
CA ILE A 225 38.25 18.02 -7.84
C ILE A 225 37.88 19.00 -6.75
N ALA A 226 37.34 20.16 -7.14
CA ALA A 226 36.73 21.12 -6.24
C ALA A 226 35.21 20.93 -6.21
N ALA A 227 34.69 20.47 -5.07
CA ALA A 227 33.25 20.37 -4.84
C ALA A 227 32.62 21.76 -4.59
N CYS A 228 33.27 22.59 -3.77
CA CYS A 228 32.91 24.00 -3.60
C CYS A 228 34.15 24.83 -3.26
N ALA A 229 34.08 26.14 -3.53
CA ALA A 229 35.12 27.11 -3.23
C ALA A 229 34.51 28.37 -2.63
N THR A 230 35.17 28.97 -1.63
CA THR A 230 34.77 30.25 -1.03
C THR A 230 35.99 31.11 -0.74
N TRP A 231 35.84 32.44 -0.79
CA TRP A 231 36.96 33.37 -0.55
C TRP A 231 37.21 33.60 0.93
N VAL A 232 38.49 33.70 1.30
CA VAL A 232 38.94 34.12 2.64
C VAL A 232 39.37 35.58 2.62
N ASP A 233 40.15 35.94 1.60
CA ASP A 233 40.68 37.27 1.34
C ASP A 233 40.82 37.44 -0.20
N ASP A 234 41.47 38.49 -0.68
CA ASP A 234 41.55 38.77 -2.13
C ASP A 234 42.41 37.78 -2.93
N ASP A 235 43.24 36.96 -2.26
CA ASP A 235 44.20 36.06 -2.92
C ASP A 235 44.13 34.61 -2.42
N THR A 236 43.18 34.28 -1.53
CA THR A 236 43.06 32.96 -0.89
C THR A 236 41.63 32.43 -0.91
N LEU A 237 41.49 31.16 -1.29
CA LEU A 237 40.26 30.39 -1.28
C LEU A 237 40.30 29.28 -0.21
N LEU A 238 39.14 28.92 0.33
CA LEU A 238 38.87 27.63 0.96
C LEU A 238 38.15 26.76 -0.05
N VAL A 239 38.62 25.54 -0.22
CA VAL A 239 38.08 24.57 -1.17
C VAL A 239 37.75 23.29 -0.44
N VAL A 240 36.55 22.76 -0.64
CA VAL A 240 36.25 21.37 -0.29
C VAL A 240 36.52 20.52 -1.51
N GLY A 241 37.40 19.54 -1.41
CA GLY A 241 37.79 18.78 -2.58
C GLY A 241 38.93 17.80 -2.37
N MET A 242 39.41 17.26 -3.47
CA MET A 242 40.57 16.37 -3.55
C MET A 242 41.64 17.04 -4.40
N ALA A 243 42.89 17.00 -3.94
CA ALA A 243 43.96 17.78 -4.57
C ALA A 243 44.52 17.13 -5.84
N ASP A 244 44.55 15.80 -5.89
CA ASP A 244 45.30 15.01 -6.89
C ASP A 244 44.62 13.70 -7.31
N SER A 245 43.98 12.96 -6.39
CA SER A 245 43.28 11.69 -6.67
C SER A 245 41.76 11.82 -6.50
N PRO A 246 40.93 11.26 -7.41
CA PRO A 246 39.48 11.20 -7.25
C PRO A 246 39.00 10.11 -6.28
N VAL A 247 39.94 9.39 -5.64
CA VAL A 247 39.69 8.33 -4.66
C VAL A 247 40.09 8.79 -3.27
N GLY A 248 39.21 8.57 -2.29
CA GLY A 248 39.45 8.85 -0.88
C GLY A 248 38.55 9.95 -0.33
N HIS A 249 38.96 10.54 0.79
CA HIS A 249 38.20 11.57 1.47
C HIS A 249 38.33 12.93 0.79
N ALA A 250 37.22 13.66 0.70
CA ALA A 250 37.26 15.10 0.47
C ALA A 250 37.92 15.80 1.68
N ARG A 251 38.73 16.83 1.39
CA ARG A 251 39.50 17.60 2.36
C ARG A 251 39.11 19.07 2.33
N LEU A 252 39.36 19.77 3.44
CA LEU A 252 39.30 21.23 3.54
C LEU A 252 40.67 21.80 3.17
N LEU A 253 40.77 22.41 1.99
CA LEU A 253 42.01 22.94 1.45
C LEU A 253 42.02 24.46 1.50
N ARG A 254 43.10 25.05 2.03
CA ARG A 254 43.40 26.48 1.85
C ARG A 254 44.26 26.63 0.60
N LEU A 255 43.73 27.33 -0.39
CA LEU A 255 44.31 27.49 -1.72
C LEU A 255 44.63 28.96 -2.00
N PRO A 256 45.91 29.38 -1.94
CA PRO A 256 46.34 30.64 -2.53
C PRO A 256 46.10 30.61 -4.05
N VAL A 257 45.56 31.68 -4.63
CA VAL A 257 45.27 31.76 -6.07
C VAL A 257 46.58 31.65 -6.87
N GLY A 258 46.67 30.62 -7.70
CA GLY A 258 47.87 30.27 -8.48
C GLY A 258 48.98 29.61 -7.66
N GLY A 259 48.70 29.20 -6.42
CA GLY A 259 49.62 28.52 -5.52
C GLY A 259 49.19 27.09 -5.18
N GLU A 260 49.96 26.46 -4.28
CA GLU A 260 49.72 25.09 -3.82
C GLU A 260 48.71 25.04 -2.65
N PRO A 261 47.80 24.06 -2.62
CA PRO A 261 46.85 23.89 -1.53
C PRO A 261 47.54 23.43 -0.23
N THR A 262 46.98 23.84 0.91
CA THR A 262 47.32 23.31 2.24
C THR A 262 46.10 22.65 2.86
N ASP A 263 46.20 21.39 3.27
CA ASP A 263 45.12 20.68 3.96
C ASP A 263 44.97 21.19 5.41
N LEU A 264 43.77 21.66 5.74
CA LEU A 264 43.37 22.14 7.05
C LEU A 264 42.47 21.15 7.81
N THR A 265 42.10 20.02 7.20
CA THR A 265 41.10 19.07 7.73
C THR A 265 41.51 18.53 9.10
N GLY A 266 42.81 18.19 9.26
CA GLY A 266 43.40 17.77 10.53
C GLY A 266 42.81 16.49 11.16
N LEU A 267 41.97 15.76 10.42
CA LEU A 267 41.26 14.55 10.85
C LEU A 267 41.28 13.51 9.72
N ASP A 268 41.38 12.23 10.08
CA ASP A 268 41.16 11.13 9.14
C ASP A 268 39.66 10.87 8.97
N ARG A 269 38.94 11.88 8.46
CA ARG A 269 37.49 11.85 8.21
C ARG A 269 37.16 12.59 6.92
N ASN A 270 36.11 12.14 6.25
CA ASN A 270 35.58 12.75 5.04
C ASN A 270 34.87 14.08 5.36
N LEU A 271 35.12 15.12 4.56
CA LEU A 271 34.39 16.38 4.66
C LEU A 271 32.98 16.24 4.06
N MET A 272 32.00 16.85 4.70
CA MET A 272 30.59 16.77 4.33
C MET A 272 30.05 18.16 3.92
N PRO A 273 30.16 18.57 2.64
CA PRO A 273 29.69 19.89 2.19
C PRO A 273 28.15 20.00 2.11
N GLY A 274 27.43 18.91 2.32
CA GLY A 274 25.96 18.87 2.28
C GLY A 274 25.41 18.58 0.87
N GLY A 275 24.26 17.90 0.82
CA GLY A 275 23.52 17.59 -0.39
C GLY A 275 22.36 16.63 -0.10
N PRO A 276 21.50 16.35 -1.10
CA PRO A 276 20.43 15.34 -0.97
C PRO A 276 20.98 13.99 -0.49
N GLY A 277 20.46 13.47 0.63
CA GLY A 277 20.92 12.20 1.24
C GLY A 277 22.30 12.24 1.91
N TYR A 278 23.03 13.36 1.82
CA TYR A 278 24.37 13.55 2.40
C TYR A 278 24.35 14.80 3.29
N PRO A 279 23.88 14.69 4.55
CA PRO A 279 23.81 15.83 5.46
C PRO A 279 25.17 16.49 5.65
N GLY A 280 25.19 17.82 5.77
CA GLY A 280 26.39 18.63 5.92
C GLY A 280 26.14 20.09 5.55
N ALA A 281 27.21 20.86 5.38
CA ALA A 281 27.14 22.24 4.91
C ALA A 281 28.48 22.69 4.32
N GLU A 282 28.43 23.63 3.37
CA GLU A 282 29.63 24.31 2.84
C GLU A 282 30.40 24.98 4.01
N PRO A 283 31.74 24.99 3.99
CA PRO A 283 32.52 25.62 5.04
C PRO A 283 32.19 27.10 5.23
N GLN A 284 32.11 27.55 6.48
CA GLN A 284 31.76 28.92 6.84
C GLN A 284 32.88 29.57 7.65
N LEU A 285 33.15 30.85 7.41
CA LEU A 285 34.06 31.65 8.25
C LEU A 285 33.30 32.14 9.50
N GLY A 286 33.92 32.05 10.67
CA GLY A 286 33.29 32.50 11.92
C GLY A 286 34.21 32.42 13.14
N GLY A 287 34.01 33.34 14.09
CA GLY A 287 34.96 33.53 15.19
C GLY A 287 36.39 33.74 14.67
N ASP A 288 37.31 32.88 15.10
CA ASP A 288 38.75 32.97 14.78
C ASP A 288 39.18 31.94 13.70
N GLY A 289 38.24 31.29 13.01
CA GLY A 289 38.54 30.16 12.13
C GLY A 289 37.48 29.79 11.10
N VAL A 290 37.54 28.54 10.65
CA VAL A 290 36.66 27.93 9.66
C VAL A 290 35.81 26.87 10.36
N LEU A 291 34.51 26.87 10.12
CA LEU A 291 33.58 25.82 10.52
C LEU A 291 33.30 24.91 9.34
N TYR A 292 33.31 23.59 9.58
CA TYR A 292 33.08 22.59 8.54
C TYR A 292 32.50 21.30 9.13
N CYS A 293 31.77 20.57 8.30
CA CYS A 293 31.18 19.30 8.67
C CYS A 293 32.07 18.13 8.27
N VAL A 294 32.16 17.11 9.13
CA VAL A 294 32.82 15.83 8.84
C VAL A 294 31.90 14.67 9.18
N ARG A 295 32.09 13.54 8.50
CA ARG A 295 31.45 12.28 8.87
C ARG A 295 32.27 11.58 9.94
N ASP A 296 31.65 11.13 11.03
CA ASP A 296 32.28 10.27 12.04
C ASP A 296 31.27 9.23 12.54
N ARG A 297 31.61 7.94 12.39
CA ARG A 297 30.73 6.79 12.69
C ARG A 297 29.29 6.97 12.15
N GLY A 298 29.18 7.40 10.89
CA GLY A 298 27.91 7.68 10.23
C GLY A 298 27.22 9.00 10.60
N CYS A 299 27.60 9.65 11.70
CA CYS A 299 27.02 10.94 12.09
C CYS A 299 27.73 12.09 11.36
N THR A 300 27.01 13.17 11.04
CA THR A 300 27.63 14.40 10.51
C THR A 300 27.79 15.40 11.64
N HIS A 301 29.04 15.75 11.94
CA HIS A 301 29.43 16.60 13.06
C HIS A 301 30.03 17.91 12.59
N LEU A 302 29.91 18.95 13.41
CA LEU A 302 30.45 20.28 13.14
C LEU A 302 31.76 20.49 13.92
N TYR A 303 32.82 20.84 13.21
CA TYR A 303 34.13 21.15 13.74
C TYR A 303 34.56 22.57 13.36
N THR A 304 35.58 23.07 14.05
CA THR A 304 36.26 24.30 13.68
C THR A 304 37.78 24.14 13.69
N VAL A 305 38.47 24.82 12.78
CA VAL A 305 39.94 24.88 12.71
C VAL A 305 40.39 26.31 12.42
N SER A 306 41.57 26.71 12.91
CA SER A 306 42.16 28.01 12.57
C SER A 306 42.54 28.06 11.09
N LEU A 307 42.43 29.23 10.47
CA LEU A 307 42.94 29.49 9.11
C LEU A 307 44.46 29.28 8.98
N ALA A 308 45.20 29.39 10.09
CA ALA A 308 46.63 29.08 10.13
C ALA A 308 46.92 27.57 10.21
N GLY A 309 45.88 26.73 10.25
CA GLY A 309 45.97 25.31 10.55
C GLY A 309 46.06 25.01 12.05
N GLY A 310 46.25 23.74 12.38
CA GLY A 310 46.33 23.25 13.76
C GLY A 310 45.35 22.10 14.03
N THR A 311 45.13 21.80 15.31
CA THR A 311 44.21 20.73 15.71
C THR A 311 42.76 21.22 15.65
N PRO A 312 41.89 20.56 14.86
CA PRO A 312 40.46 20.88 14.84
C PRO A 312 39.79 20.68 16.19
N ARG A 313 38.82 21.53 16.51
CA ARG A 313 38.03 21.47 17.74
C ARG A 313 36.58 21.11 17.44
N PRO A 314 35.96 20.18 18.19
CA PRO A 314 34.54 19.89 18.03
C PRO A 314 33.68 21.08 18.45
N VAL A 315 32.61 21.34 17.68
CA VAL A 315 31.57 22.33 18.00
C VAL A 315 30.27 21.61 18.34
N VAL A 316 29.77 20.76 17.44
CA VAL A 316 28.59 19.92 17.67
C VAL A 316 28.92 18.49 17.26
N THR A 317 28.99 17.60 18.26
CA THR A 317 29.29 16.17 18.10
C THR A 317 28.43 15.34 19.05
N GLY A 318 28.41 14.03 18.82
CA GLY A 318 27.76 13.06 19.70
C GLY A 318 27.05 11.94 18.93
N ALA A 319 26.75 10.84 19.63
CA ALA A 319 26.04 9.71 19.07
C ALA A 319 24.63 10.14 18.60
N GLY A 320 24.27 9.74 17.38
CA GLY A 320 22.97 10.03 16.77
C GLY A 320 22.68 11.51 16.50
N ARG A 321 23.71 12.37 16.51
CA ARG A 321 23.58 13.81 16.20
C ARG A 321 24.04 14.07 14.78
N VAL A 322 23.16 14.60 13.94
CA VAL A 322 23.43 14.85 12.51
C VAL A 322 23.15 16.30 12.17
N VAL A 323 24.18 17.02 11.73
CA VAL A 323 24.08 18.39 11.22
C VAL A 323 23.83 18.35 9.71
N SER A 324 22.75 18.98 9.24
CA SER A 324 22.34 18.99 7.83
C SER A 324 22.28 20.39 7.20
N GLY A 325 22.76 21.41 7.91
CA GLY A 325 22.91 22.77 7.41
C GLY A 325 23.57 23.66 8.45
N VAL A 326 24.34 24.64 8.00
CA VAL A 326 25.09 25.58 8.85
C VAL A 326 25.09 26.96 8.20
N SER A 327 24.84 27.99 9.00
CA SER A 327 25.06 29.39 8.64
C SER A 327 25.68 30.13 9.82
N VAL A 328 26.57 31.07 9.57
CA VAL A 328 27.37 31.73 10.60
C VAL A 328 27.32 33.24 10.45
N ALA A 329 27.18 33.94 11.58
CA ALA A 329 27.28 35.39 11.66
C ALA A 329 28.02 35.77 12.96
N GLY A 330 29.22 36.35 12.84
CA GLY A 330 30.05 36.71 13.97
C GLY A 330 30.49 35.50 14.81
N ASP A 331 30.11 35.48 16.08
CA ASP A 331 30.38 34.43 17.06
C ASP A 331 29.21 33.44 17.23
N LYS A 332 28.24 33.44 16.31
CA LYS A 332 27.05 32.58 16.36
C LYS A 332 26.87 31.77 15.09
N ALA A 333 26.48 30.51 15.24
CA ALA A 333 26.02 29.66 14.14
C ALA A 333 24.53 29.29 14.32
N ALA A 334 23.80 29.15 13.21
CA ALA A 334 22.53 28.45 13.16
C ALA A 334 22.72 27.16 12.37
N ILE A 335 22.21 26.07 12.91
CA ILE A 335 22.30 24.74 12.31
C ILE A 335 20.93 24.08 12.24
N VAL A 336 20.77 23.13 11.32
CA VAL A 336 19.73 22.12 11.42
C VAL A 336 20.34 20.88 12.05
N LEU A 337 19.75 20.42 13.15
CA LEU A 337 20.24 19.29 13.93
C LEU A 337 19.15 18.23 14.07
N ALA A 338 19.38 17.05 13.50
CA ALA A 338 18.62 15.85 13.81
C ALA A 338 19.25 15.10 15.00
N THR A 339 18.40 14.41 15.77
CA THR A 339 18.77 13.64 16.97
C THR A 339 18.05 12.29 16.95
N PRO A 340 18.32 11.36 17.90
CA PRO A 340 17.63 10.07 17.92
C PRO A 340 16.10 10.16 18.08
N THR A 341 15.57 11.32 18.50
CA THR A 341 14.14 11.55 18.71
C THR A 341 13.59 12.73 17.90
N SER A 342 14.36 13.26 16.95
CA SER A 342 13.94 14.39 16.11
C SER A 342 14.51 14.30 14.70
N PHE A 343 13.65 14.51 13.70
CA PHE A 343 14.02 14.56 12.28
C PHE A 343 14.81 15.83 11.91
N GLY A 344 14.88 16.81 12.83
CA GLY A 344 15.61 18.06 12.61
C GLY A 344 14.96 19.24 13.34
N GLU A 345 15.76 20.04 14.04
CA GLU A 345 15.35 21.35 14.57
C GLU A 345 16.39 22.43 14.24
N VAL A 346 15.96 23.68 14.15
CA VAL A 346 16.87 24.83 14.07
C VAL A 346 17.48 25.07 15.45
N VAL A 347 18.80 25.03 15.54
CA VAL A 347 19.56 25.24 16.77
C VAL A 347 20.55 26.37 16.56
N THR A 348 20.62 27.32 17.49
CA THR A 348 21.70 28.33 17.51
C THR A 348 22.82 27.88 18.44
N VAL A 349 24.06 28.04 18.01
CA VAL A 349 25.28 27.70 18.75
C VAL A 349 26.10 28.96 18.96
N ASP A 350 26.46 29.24 20.21
CA ASP A 350 27.47 30.24 20.57
C ASP A 350 28.86 29.64 20.35
N LEU A 351 29.65 30.20 19.44
CA LEU A 351 30.92 29.62 18.99
C LEU A 351 32.05 29.80 20.00
N ALA A 352 31.94 30.79 20.89
CA ALA A 352 32.93 31.03 21.94
C ALA A 352 32.79 30.01 23.09
N THR A 353 31.55 29.67 23.46
CA THR A 353 31.23 28.82 24.62
C THR A 353 30.83 27.39 24.22
N GLY A 354 30.36 27.18 22.99
CA GLY A 354 29.72 25.94 22.53
C GLY A 354 28.29 25.76 23.04
N ALA A 355 27.67 26.80 23.63
CA ALA A 355 26.31 26.68 24.16
C ALA A 355 25.28 26.57 23.02
N GLU A 356 24.41 25.56 23.11
CA GLU A 356 23.36 25.29 22.12
C GLU A 356 21.99 25.75 22.63
N THR A 357 21.17 26.32 21.75
CA THR A 357 19.79 26.70 22.05
C THR A 357 18.87 26.27 20.92
N VAL A 358 17.95 25.36 21.21
CA VAL A 358 16.92 24.91 20.25
C VAL A 358 15.91 26.04 20.03
N ARG A 359 15.66 26.40 18.77
CA ARG A 359 14.80 27.53 18.38
C ARG A 359 13.44 27.10 17.85
N THR A 360 13.29 25.84 17.42
CA THR A 360 12.06 25.31 16.84
C THR A 360 11.61 24.02 17.54
N LYS A 361 10.38 23.61 17.26
CA LYS A 361 9.81 22.34 17.72
C LYS A 361 8.85 21.81 16.65
N HIS A 362 9.38 21.41 15.51
CA HIS A 362 8.61 20.87 14.37
C HIS A 362 8.34 19.38 14.50
N THR A 363 9.23 18.64 15.16
CA THR A 363 9.04 17.22 15.42
C THR A 363 7.88 17.02 16.41
N ASP A 364 6.91 16.19 16.04
CA ASP A 364 5.81 15.79 16.92
C ASP A 364 6.34 15.07 18.18
N THR A 365 5.80 15.43 19.33
CA THR A 365 6.12 14.81 20.63
C THR A 365 5.08 13.81 21.12
N GLU A 366 3.96 13.64 20.42
CA GLU A 366 2.94 12.63 20.74
C GLU A 366 3.28 11.23 20.19
N THR A 367 4.22 11.17 19.25
CA THR A 367 4.71 9.93 18.64
C THR A 367 6.04 9.49 19.27
N GLU A 368 6.12 8.25 19.75
CA GLU A 368 7.31 7.68 20.39
C GLU A 368 8.08 6.78 19.41
N LEU A 369 9.36 7.07 19.20
CA LEU A 369 10.26 6.29 18.33
C LEU A 369 11.02 5.22 19.12
N PHE A 370 11.28 4.08 18.46
CA PHE A 370 12.32 3.14 18.86
C PHE A 370 13.68 3.73 18.49
N VAL A 371 14.42 4.16 19.49
CA VAL A 371 15.77 4.72 19.31
C VAL A 371 16.72 3.63 18.86
N ARG A 372 17.60 3.96 17.91
CA ARG A 372 18.68 3.10 17.42
C ARG A 372 19.69 2.84 18.52
N GLU A 373 19.89 1.58 18.89
CA GLU A 373 20.89 1.15 19.88
C GLU A 373 22.23 0.85 19.21
N GLU A 374 23.31 1.51 19.64
CA GLU A 374 24.66 1.34 19.06
C GLU A 374 25.25 -0.04 19.41
N THR A 375 25.90 -0.68 18.43
CA THR A 375 26.54 -1.99 18.62
C THR A 375 27.79 -2.16 17.72
N GLU A 376 28.65 -3.12 18.08
CA GLU A 376 29.87 -3.46 17.33
C GLU A 376 30.09 -4.98 17.26
N PHE A 377 30.60 -5.41 16.10
CA PHE A 377 30.87 -6.80 15.78
C PHE A 377 32.31 -6.96 15.30
N THR A 378 33.14 -7.72 16.01
CA THR A 378 34.44 -8.14 15.48
C THR A 378 34.26 -9.42 14.68
N ILE A 379 34.57 -9.37 13.39
CA ILE A 379 34.44 -10.50 12.47
C ILE A 379 35.75 -11.31 12.36
N SER A 380 35.70 -12.42 11.65
CA SER A 380 36.74 -13.46 11.61
C SER A 380 38.10 -13.00 11.11
N ASP A 381 38.16 -11.92 10.31
CA ASP A 381 39.42 -11.33 9.83
C ASP A 381 39.99 -10.23 10.75
N GLY A 382 39.32 -9.96 11.87
CA GLY A 382 39.70 -8.94 12.86
C GLY A 382 39.08 -7.56 12.63
N THR A 383 38.34 -7.34 11.54
CA THR A 383 37.62 -6.09 11.29
C THR A 383 36.53 -5.89 12.34
N THR A 384 36.42 -4.68 12.89
CA THR A 384 35.28 -4.29 13.72
C THR A 384 34.25 -3.56 12.86
N VAL A 385 33.08 -4.15 12.72
CA VAL A 385 31.92 -3.59 12.01
C VAL A 385 31.02 -2.92 13.03
N HIS A 386 30.79 -1.63 12.83
CA HIS A 386 29.86 -0.85 13.65
C HIS A 386 28.44 -0.95 13.09
N GLY A 387 27.44 -0.86 13.95
CA GLY A 387 26.06 -0.75 13.51
C GLY A 387 25.10 -0.31 14.60
N TRP A 388 23.82 -0.42 14.26
CA TRP A 388 22.70 -0.06 15.11
C TRP A 388 21.63 -1.15 15.09
N LEU A 389 20.92 -1.30 16.21
CA LEU A 389 19.72 -2.13 16.32
C LEU A 389 18.49 -1.25 16.51
N VAL A 390 17.42 -1.52 15.76
CA VAL A 390 16.07 -0.99 16.04
C VAL A 390 15.21 -2.17 16.45
N ARG A 391 14.72 -2.13 17.69
CA ARG A 391 13.97 -3.24 18.29
C ARG A 391 13.01 -2.69 19.34
N ASP A 392 11.82 -3.28 19.45
CA ASP A 392 10.95 -2.99 20.60
C ASP A 392 11.55 -3.58 21.88
N PRO A 393 11.83 -2.76 22.92
CA PRO A 393 12.33 -3.25 24.21
C PRO A 393 11.43 -4.31 24.89
N ALA A 394 10.15 -4.40 24.50
CA ALA A 394 9.23 -5.44 24.98
C ALA A 394 9.48 -6.82 24.32
N THR A 395 10.23 -6.89 23.21
CA THR A 395 10.49 -8.13 22.49
C THR A 395 11.50 -9.00 23.22
N THR A 396 11.03 -10.12 23.78
CA THR A 396 11.87 -11.11 24.49
C THR A 396 12.18 -12.32 23.62
N GLY A 397 13.40 -12.84 23.71
CA GLY A 397 13.84 -14.03 22.96
C GLY A 397 14.12 -13.78 21.46
N PRO A 398 14.32 -14.85 20.68
CA PRO A 398 14.61 -14.76 19.24
C PRO A 398 13.45 -14.14 18.47
N SER A 399 13.73 -13.11 17.68
CA SER A 399 12.76 -12.43 16.83
C SER A 399 13.14 -12.56 15.34
N PRO A 400 12.21 -12.27 14.40
CA PRO A 400 12.59 -12.02 13.01
C PRO A 400 13.67 -10.92 12.94
N LEU A 401 14.58 -11.04 11.98
CA LEU A 401 15.67 -10.09 11.77
C LEU A 401 15.63 -9.58 10.33
N LEU A 402 15.59 -8.25 10.17
CA LEU A 402 15.88 -7.59 8.90
C LEU A 402 17.29 -7.01 8.94
N VAL A 403 18.17 -7.44 8.05
CA VAL A 403 19.42 -6.73 7.76
C VAL A 403 19.15 -5.71 6.68
N ASP A 404 19.29 -4.42 6.98
CA ASP A 404 19.04 -3.35 6.01
C ASP A 404 20.35 -2.62 5.66
N ILE A 405 20.68 -2.64 4.37
CA ILE A 405 21.99 -2.27 3.85
C ILE A 405 21.89 -0.89 3.17
N HIS A 406 22.70 0.07 3.61
CA HIS A 406 22.70 1.40 3.03
C HIS A 406 23.31 1.43 1.62
N GLY A 407 22.92 2.43 0.83
CA GLY A 407 23.55 2.75 -0.45
C GLY A 407 24.94 3.39 -0.30
N GLY A 408 25.68 3.56 -1.40
CA GLY A 408 27.05 4.09 -1.38
C GLY A 408 27.96 3.39 -2.40
N PRO A 409 29.00 2.65 -1.97
CA PRO A 409 29.22 2.10 -0.63
C PRO A 409 29.69 3.12 0.42
N HIS A 410 30.18 4.27 -0.03
CA HIS A 410 30.68 5.37 0.81
C HIS A 410 29.56 6.21 1.44
N ASN A 411 28.71 5.58 2.25
CA ASN A 411 27.76 6.22 3.14
C ASN A 411 27.79 5.48 4.50
N ALA A 412 26.89 5.79 5.42
CA ALA A 412 26.79 5.07 6.69
C ALA A 412 25.44 5.33 7.38
N TRP A 413 24.91 4.29 8.02
CA TRP A 413 23.85 4.41 9.02
C TRP A 413 24.32 5.18 10.26
N ASN A 414 23.37 5.85 10.91
CA ASN A 414 23.61 6.67 12.10
C ASN A 414 22.42 6.57 13.08
N GLY A 415 22.61 7.07 14.30
CA GLY A 415 21.61 6.98 15.37
C GLY A 415 20.49 8.02 15.35
N ALA A 416 20.43 8.93 14.37
CA ALA A 416 19.36 9.93 14.30
C ALA A 416 18.03 9.32 13.83
N ALA A 417 16.93 10.01 14.12
CA ALA A 417 15.62 9.68 13.57
C ALA A 417 15.63 9.80 12.05
N ASP A 418 14.92 8.89 11.38
CA ASP A 418 14.96 8.71 9.93
C ASP A 418 13.56 8.84 9.34
N GLU A 419 13.39 9.78 8.42
CA GLU A 419 12.10 10.07 7.78
C GLU A 419 11.88 9.31 6.46
N ALA A 420 12.89 8.58 5.98
CA ALA A 420 12.86 7.86 4.71
C ALA A 420 12.54 6.38 4.89
N HIS A 421 13.18 5.75 5.87
CA HIS A 421 13.06 4.32 6.16
C HIS A 421 12.11 4.06 7.34
N VAL A 422 10.90 4.63 7.27
CA VAL A 422 9.85 4.51 8.30
C VAL A 422 9.47 3.04 8.56
N TYR A 423 9.67 2.15 7.59
CA TYR A 423 9.52 0.70 7.76
C TYR A 423 10.39 0.12 8.88
N HIS A 424 11.49 0.76 9.31
CA HIS A 424 12.26 0.34 10.48
C HIS A 424 11.41 0.38 11.76
N GLN A 425 10.64 1.45 11.93
CA GLN A 425 9.80 1.66 13.12
C GLN A 425 8.56 0.75 13.07
N GLU A 426 7.95 0.60 11.89
CA GLU A 426 6.82 -0.31 11.68
C GLU A 426 7.21 -1.76 11.97
N LEU A 427 8.34 -2.25 11.45
CA LEU A 427 8.83 -3.60 11.70
C LEU A 427 9.16 -3.82 13.18
N ALA A 428 9.81 -2.87 13.83
CA ALA A 428 10.06 -2.95 15.27
C ALA A 428 8.75 -3.05 16.08
N ALA A 429 7.71 -2.29 15.71
CA ALA A 429 6.38 -2.40 16.31
C ALA A 429 5.70 -3.76 16.05
N LEU A 430 6.04 -4.43 14.94
CA LEU A 430 5.62 -5.79 14.61
C LEU A 430 6.51 -6.87 15.27
N GLY A 431 7.45 -6.49 16.13
CA GLY A 431 8.32 -7.40 16.88
C GLY A 431 9.57 -7.86 16.13
N TRP A 432 9.94 -7.19 15.03
CA TRP A 432 11.22 -7.44 14.36
C TRP A 432 12.38 -6.78 15.08
N THR A 433 13.57 -7.33 14.85
CA THR A 433 14.82 -6.60 15.01
C THR A 433 15.29 -6.14 13.65
N VAL A 434 15.67 -4.87 13.54
CA VAL A 434 16.32 -4.33 12.34
C VAL A 434 17.79 -4.08 12.67
N LEU A 435 18.68 -4.66 11.86
CA LEU A 435 20.12 -4.53 11.97
C LEU A 435 20.65 -3.61 10.86
N LEU A 436 21.27 -2.52 11.27
CA LEU A 436 21.81 -1.47 10.40
C LEU A 436 23.34 -1.47 10.55
N LEU A 437 24.07 -2.03 9.58
CA LEU A 437 25.53 -2.16 9.65
C LEU A 437 26.24 -1.15 8.76
N ASN A 438 27.39 -0.69 9.23
CA ASN A 438 28.35 0.10 8.48
C ASN A 438 29.56 -0.80 8.16
N PRO A 439 29.50 -1.59 7.07
CA PRO A 439 30.60 -2.46 6.65
C PRO A 439 31.83 -1.65 6.21
N ARG A 440 32.95 -2.32 5.96
CA ARG A 440 34.08 -1.71 5.25
C ARG A 440 33.61 -1.01 3.97
N ALA A 441 34.28 0.09 3.63
CA ALA A 441 33.88 1.15 2.70
C ALA A 441 32.82 2.15 3.17
N SER A 442 32.23 1.96 4.35
CA SER A 442 31.36 2.99 4.95
C SER A 442 32.15 4.24 5.35
N ASP A 443 31.47 5.39 5.32
CA ASP A 443 32.05 6.68 5.68
C ASP A 443 32.07 6.90 7.21
N GLY A 444 33.12 7.58 7.71
CA GLY A 444 33.29 7.95 9.12
C GLY A 444 34.20 7.04 9.95
N TYR A 445 34.98 6.15 9.31
CA TYR A 445 35.84 5.16 9.98
C TYR A 445 37.34 5.29 9.64
N GLY A 446 37.70 6.28 8.82
CA GLY A 446 39.07 6.47 8.33
C GLY A 446 39.24 6.03 6.87
N GLU A 447 40.23 6.61 6.20
CA GLU A 447 40.39 6.47 4.75
C GLU A 447 40.76 5.04 4.32
N GLU A 448 41.49 4.30 5.16
CA GLU A 448 41.77 2.87 4.93
C GLU A 448 40.48 2.05 4.91
N PHE A 449 39.57 2.30 5.87
CA PHE A 449 38.27 1.63 5.92
C PHE A 449 37.38 2.06 4.75
N TYR A 450 37.40 3.35 4.39
CA TYR A 450 36.67 3.92 3.25
C TYR A 450 37.06 3.24 1.93
N ASN A 451 38.35 3.00 1.69
CA ASN A 451 38.86 2.44 0.43
C ASN A 451 38.88 0.90 0.40
N ALA A 452 38.46 0.22 1.48
CA ALA A 452 38.71 -1.21 1.69
C ALA A 452 38.03 -2.17 0.69
N THR A 453 37.02 -1.70 -0.06
CA THR A 453 36.31 -2.52 -1.05
C THR A 453 36.69 -2.23 -2.49
N ILE A 454 37.57 -1.26 -2.76
CA ILE A 454 37.94 -0.89 -4.14
C ILE A 454 38.47 -2.12 -4.89
N GLY A 455 37.84 -2.43 -6.02
CA GLY A 455 38.13 -3.61 -6.85
C GLY A 455 37.62 -4.95 -6.28
N ALA A 456 36.85 -4.92 -5.18
CA ALA A 456 36.42 -6.11 -4.45
C ALA A 456 35.01 -5.97 -3.82
N TRP A 457 34.10 -5.21 -4.42
CA TRP A 457 32.71 -5.09 -3.99
C TRP A 457 32.03 -6.47 -3.86
N GLY A 458 31.34 -6.72 -2.75
CA GLY A 458 30.74 -8.01 -2.41
C GLY A 458 31.76 -9.06 -1.94
N VAL A 459 33.00 -9.02 -2.47
CA VAL A 459 34.04 -9.99 -2.12
C VAL A 459 34.66 -9.65 -0.76
N ALA A 460 35.02 -8.38 -0.56
CA ALA A 460 35.70 -7.94 0.65
C ALA A 460 34.74 -7.77 1.84
N ASP A 461 33.49 -7.37 1.59
CA ASP A 461 32.58 -6.85 2.62
C ASP A 461 31.37 -7.76 2.93
N ALA A 462 31.12 -8.85 2.19
CA ALA A 462 30.00 -9.75 2.50
C ALA A 462 30.02 -10.31 3.94
N LYS A 463 31.22 -10.59 4.48
CA LYS A 463 31.37 -11.07 5.86
C LYS A 463 30.98 -10.03 6.91
N ASP A 464 31.10 -8.75 6.57
CA ASP A 464 30.74 -7.65 7.45
C ASP A 464 29.22 -7.63 7.72
N PHE A 465 28.42 -8.31 6.88
CA PHE A 465 26.99 -8.52 7.09
C PHE A 465 26.66 -9.89 7.68
N LEU A 466 27.25 -10.96 7.13
CA LEU A 466 26.85 -12.33 7.47
C LEU A 466 27.28 -12.75 8.89
N GLU A 467 28.47 -12.34 9.33
CA GLU A 467 28.98 -12.75 10.65
C GLU A 467 28.29 -12.04 11.83
N PRO A 468 27.91 -10.74 11.73
CA PRO A 468 27.00 -10.13 12.70
C PRO A 468 25.65 -10.86 12.83
N VAL A 469 25.07 -11.31 11.72
CA VAL A 469 23.84 -12.14 11.74
C VAL A 469 24.08 -13.44 12.49
N ASP A 470 25.16 -14.16 12.19
CA ASP A 470 25.53 -15.40 12.88
C ASP A 470 25.64 -15.20 14.39
N LYS A 471 26.24 -14.07 14.81
CA LYS A 471 26.38 -13.72 16.23
C LYS A 471 25.02 -13.46 16.89
N LEU A 472 24.14 -12.68 16.26
CA LEU A 472 22.80 -12.40 16.82
C LEU A 472 21.92 -13.65 16.93
N VAL A 473 22.07 -14.59 15.98
CA VAL A 473 21.42 -15.91 16.06
C VAL A 473 21.99 -16.72 17.24
N ALA A 474 23.31 -16.78 17.37
CA ALA A 474 23.97 -17.52 18.45
C ALA A 474 23.63 -16.96 19.85
N GLU A 475 23.42 -15.64 19.96
CA GLU A 475 23.01 -14.96 21.21
C GLU A 475 21.51 -15.10 21.51
N GLY A 476 20.72 -15.68 20.60
CA GLY A 476 19.28 -15.83 20.76
C GLY A 476 18.49 -14.53 20.58
N VAL A 477 19.07 -13.54 19.90
CA VAL A 477 18.42 -12.27 19.55
C VAL A 477 17.59 -12.44 18.27
N ALA A 478 18.15 -13.14 17.29
CA ALA A 478 17.54 -13.40 15.98
C ALA A 478 17.14 -14.87 15.83
N ASP A 479 16.02 -15.10 15.16
CA ASP A 479 15.52 -16.41 14.79
C ASP A 479 16.15 -16.85 13.45
N PRO A 480 16.89 -17.98 13.39
CA PRO A 480 17.58 -18.42 12.18
C PRO A 480 16.64 -18.75 11.02
N ASP A 481 15.36 -19.04 11.29
CA ASP A 481 14.38 -19.38 10.24
C ASP A 481 13.64 -18.14 9.71
N ARG A 482 13.85 -16.96 10.32
CA ARG A 482 13.13 -15.71 10.01
C ARG A 482 14.09 -14.55 9.75
N LEU A 483 15.07 -14.80 8.90
CA LEU A 483 16.05 -13.81 8.45
C LEU A 483 15.62 -13.18 7.13
N ALA A 484 15.65 -11.85 7.04
CA ALA A 484 15.42 -11.09 5.82
C ALA A 484 16.57 -10.11 5.53
N VAL A 485 16.75 -9.75 4.27
CA VAL A 485 17.73 -8.76 3.83
C VAL A 485 17.09 -7.73 2.91
N SER A 486 17.42 -6.45 3.11
CA SER A 486 16.95 -5.33 2.30
C SER A 486 18.10 -4.39 2.00
N GLY A 487 17.98 -3.65 0.90
CA GLY A 487 18.84 -2.50 0.64
C GLY A 487 18.51 -1.79 -0.66
N TYR A 488 18.98 -0.55 -0.76
CA TYR A 488 18.78 0.32 -1.94
C TYR A 488 20.12 0.78 -2.52
N SER A 489 20.25 0.89 -3.85
CA SER A 489 21.51 1.27 -4.53
C SER A 489 22.62 0.23 -4.30
N TYR A 490 23.78 0.59 -3.74
CA TYR A 490 24.77 -0.39 -3.26
C TYR A 490 24.17 -1.43 -2.29
N GLY A 491 23.18 -1.04 -1.48
CA GLY A 491 22.44 -2.00 -0.67
C GLY A 491 21.61 -2.98 -1.50
N GLY A 492 21.09 -2.53 -2.65
CA GLY A 492 20.43 -3.40 -3.63
C GLY A 492 21.42 -4.36 -4.31
N PHE A 493 22.61 -3.87 -4.68
CA PHE A 493 23.74 -4.68 -5.12
C PHE A 493 24.06 -5.78 -4.10
N MET A 494 24.28 -5.40 -2.84
CA MET A 494 24.65 -6.33 -1.79
C MET A 494 23.52 -7.32 -1.48
N THR A 495 22.26 -6.88 -1.51
CA THR A 495 21.10 -7.78 -1.39
C THR A 495 21.12 -8.86 -2.47
N CYS A 496 21.33 -8.49 -3.74
CA CYS A 496 21.48 -9.45 -4.83
C CYS A 496 22.73 -10.33 -4.66
N TYR A 497 23.85 -9.74 -4.23
CA TYR A 497 25.12 -10.44 -4.04
C TYR A 497 24.99 -11.54 -2.98
N LEU A 498 24.47 -11.21 -1.80
CA LEU A 498 24.28 -12.14 -0.70
C LEU A 498 23.31 -13.26 -1.08
N THR A 499 22.14 -12.94 -1.64
CA THR A 499 21.12 -13.95 -1.98
C THR A 499 21.52 -14.89 -3.13
N SER A 500 22.47 -14.49 -3.98
CA SER A 500 23.05 -15.39 -4.99
C SER A 500 24.12 -16.34 -4.45
N ARG A 501 24.52 -16.19 -3.18
CA ARG A 501 25.64 -16.95 -2.57
C ARG A 501 25.28 -17.58 -1.23
N ASP A 502 24.22 -17.13 -0.59
CA ASP A 502 23.76 -17.59 0.71
C ASP A 502 22.23 -17.76 0.70
N THR A 503 21.76 -18.88 1.24
CA THR A 503 20.34 -19.27 1.22
C THR A 503 19.67 -19.14 2.59
N ARG A 504 20.31 -18.50 3.57
CA ARG A 504 19.76 -18.33 4.94
C ARG A 504 18.54 -17.40 4.99
N PHE A 505 18.41 -16.50 4.02
CA PHE A 505 17.36 -15.49 4.04
C PHE A 505 16.03 -16.07 3.54
N ALA A 506 15.00 -15.94 4.37
CA ALA A 506 13.61 -16.29 4.04
C ALA A 506 12.96 -15.25 3.11
N ALA A 507 13.41 -14.00 3.13
CA ALA A 507 12.92 -12.92 2.28
C ALA A 507 14.04 -11.95 1.88
N ALA A 508 13.92 -11.34 0.69
CA ALA A 508 14.82 -10.29 0.23
C ALA A 508 14.05 -9.13 -0.43
N VAL A 509 14.54 -7.90 -0.24
CA VAL A 509 14.04 -6.70 -0.95
C VAL A 509 15.22 -5.93 -1.56
N ALA A 510 15.34 -5.96 -2.89
CA ALA A 510 16.39 -5.27 -3.62
C ALA A 510 15.84 -4.03 -4.32
N GLY A 511 16.27 -2.85 -3.86
CA GLY A 511 15.91 -1.55 -4.42
C GLY A 511 17.07 -0.87 -5.17
N GLY A 512 16.81 -0.04 -6.17
CA GLY A 512 17.87 0.69 -6.90
C GLY A 512 18.94 -0.28 -7.41
N VAL A 513 18.51 -1.35 -8.07
CA VAL A 513 19.29 -2.58 -8.21
C VAL A 513 20.56 -2.37 -9.03
N VAL A 514 21.65 -3.02 -8.62
CA VAL A 514 22.83 -3.27 -9.47
C VAL A 514 23.10 -4.76 -9.45
N ALA A 515 22.83 -5.44 -10.56
CA ALA A 515 22.97 -6.89 -10.69
C ALA A 515 24.18 -7.28 -11.55
N ASP A 516 24.50 -6.50 -12.58
CA ASP A 516 25.61 -6.72 -13.48
C ASP A 516 26.45 -5.45 -13.64
N LEU A 517 27.68 -5.51 -13.13
CA LEU A 517 28.60 -4.38 -13.13
C LEU A 517 29.09 -4.04 -14.54
N THR A 518 29.04 -4.99 -15.49
CA THR A 518 29.42 -4.73 -16.90
C THR A 518 28.44 -3.78 -17.55
N SER A 519 27.14 -4.07 -17.46
CA SER A 519 26.11 -3.18 -17.97
C SER A 519 26.01 -1.89 -17.15
N MET A 520 26.23 -1.92 -15.83
CA MET A 520 26.27 -0.72 -14.99
C MET A 520 27.33 0.27 -15.47
N ALA A 521 28.56 -0.20 -15.71
CA ALA A 521 29.67 0.62 -16.19
C ALA A 521 29.37 1.33 -17.53
N GLY A 522 28.51 0.75 -18.37
CA GLY A 522 28.16 1.30 -19.69
C GLY A 522 26.83 2.06 -19.75
N THR A 523 26.00 2.04 -18.71
CA THR A 523 24.62 2.60 -18.79
C THR A 523 24.27 3.60 -17.68
N SER A 524 24.99 3.59 -16.55
CA SER A 524 24.80 4.55 -15.46
C SER A 524 25.30 5.95 -15.82
N ASP A 525 24.70 6.99 -15.25
CA ASP A 525 25.21 8.38 -15.30
C ASP A 525 26.62 8.55 -14.69
N ALA A 526 27.06 7.61 -13.85
CA ALA A 526 28.38 7.56 -13.24
C ALA A 526 29.22 6.34 -13.70
N GLY A 527 28.78 5.61 -14.73
CA GLY A 527 29.27 4.27 -15.06
C GLY A 527 30.78 4.16 -15.28
N HIS A 528 31.35 5.05 -16.11
CA HIS A 528 32.79 5.04 -16.41
C HIS A 528 33.64 5.34 -15.16
N LEU A 529 33.28 6.38 -14.41
CA LEU A 529 34.03 6.78 -13.22
C LEU A 529 33.96 5.71 -12.12
N LEU A 530 32.78 5.09 -11.92
CA LEU A 530 32.65 3.92 -11.04
C LEU A 530 33.54 2.77 -11.48
N ALA A 531 33.57 2.45 -12.78
CA ALA A 531 34.39 1.38 -13.32
C ALA A 531 35.89 1.59 -13.06
N VAL A 532 36.39 2.82 -13.24
CA VAL A 532 37.80 3.16 -13.09
C VAL A 532 38.20 3.25 -11.60
N HIS A 533 37.39 3.91 -10.77
CA HIS A 533 37.79 4.28 -9.41
C HIS A 533 37.33 3.29 -8.34
N GLU A 534 36.17 2.64 -8.53
CA GLU A 534 35.60 1.72 -7.54
C GLU A 534 35.78 0.24 -7.89
N LEU A 535 35.70 -0.10 -9.19
CA LEU A 535 35.68 -1.50 -9.65
C LEU A 535 37.05 -2.02 -10.09
N GLY A 536 38.12 -1.24 -9.88
CA GLY A 536 39.50 -1.62 -10.16
C GLY A 536 39.90 -1.57 -11.64
N GLY A 537 39.08 -0.99 -12.53
CA GLY A 537 39.43 -0.69 -13.92
C GLY A 537 39.69 -1.90 -14.84
N GLY A 538 39.26 -3.10 -14.45
CA GLY A 538 39.52 -4.35 -15.19
C GLY A 538 38.50 -4.71 -16.28
N ASP A 539 38.85 -5.69 -17.12
CA ASP A 539 38.03 -6.16 -18.26
C ASP A 539 36.89 -7.13 -17.88
N SER A 540 36.78 -7.53 -16.60
CA SER A 540 35.81 -8.54 -16.15
C SER A 540 35.38 -8.33 -14.69
N TYR A 541 34.07 -8.23 -14.48
CA TYR A 541 33.45 -8.06 -13.16
C TYR A 541 32.68 -9.30 -12.66
N ALA A 542 32.90 -10.47 -13.26
CA ALA A 542 32.08 -11.66 -12.99
C ALA A 542 32.09 -12.11 -11.51
N GLU A 543 33.20 -11.93 -10.79
CA GLU A 543 33.29 -12.30 -9.37
C GLU A 543 32.45 -11.37 -8.47
N MET A 544 32.46 -10.07 -8.77
CA MET A 544 31.71 -9.06 -8.03
C MET A 544 30.23 -9.00 -8.45
N SER A 545 29.89 -9.29 -9.70
CA SER A 545 28.53 -9.16 -10.22
C SER A 545 27.58 -10.23 -9.66
N PRO A 546 26.49 -9.85 -8.95
CA PRO A 546 25.47 -10.79 -8.50
C PRO A 546 24.90 -11.66 -9.63
N PHE A 547 24.70 -11.08 -10.81
CA PHE A 547 24.05 -11.75 -11.94
C PHE A 547 24.83 -12.97 -12.44
N ALA A 548 26.16 -13.02 -12.24
CA ALA A 548 26.99 -14.17 -12.57
C ALA A 548 26.61 -15.45 -11.78
N ARG A 549 25.89 -15.29 -10.66
CA ARG A 549 25.39 -16.36 -9.77
C ARG A 549 23.86 -16.35 -9.63
N VAL A 550 23.13 -15.67 -10.52
CA VAL A 550 21.65 -15.56 -10.41
C VAL A 550 20.92 -16.91 -10.40
N ARG A 551 21.55 -17.96 -10.95
CA ARG A 551 21.01 -19.33 -10.97
C ARG A 551 20.97 -20.01 -9.60
N ASP A 552 21.71 -19.47 -8.63
CA ASP A 552 21.84 -20.04 -7.29
C ASP A 552 20.83 -19.41 -6.31
N VAL A 553 20.14 -18.33 -6.71
CA VAL A 553 19.18 -17.62 -5.88
C VAL A 553 17.94 -18.49 -5.61
N ARG A 554 17.55 -18.59 -4.33
CA ARG A 554 16.33 -19.30 -3.89
C ARG A 554 15.39 -18.41 -3.07
N THR A 555 15.90 -17.33 -2.50
CA THR A 555 15.15 -16.43 -1.62
C THR A 555 14.08 -15.65 -2.39
N PRO A 556 12.81 -15.67 -1.93
CA PRO A 556 11.77 -14.79 -2.42
C PRO A 556 12.20 -13.32 -2.44
N THR A 557 12.21 -12.69 -3.62
CA THR A 557 12.77 -11.35 -3.79
C THR A 557 11.77 -10.34 -4.35
N LEU A 558 11.51 -9.26 -3.62
CA LEU A 558 10.86 -8.06 -4.12
C LEU A 558 11.91 -7.16 -4.78
N VAL A 559 11.64 -6.73 -6.01
CA VAL A 559 12.51 -5.83 -6.78
C VAL A 559 11.81 -4.49 -6.94
N ILE A 560 12.43 -3.42 -6.44
CA ILE A 560 11.86 -2.05 -6.40
C ILE A 560 12.75 -1.10 -7.19
N GLN A 561 12.19 -0.37 -8.15
CA GLN A 561 12.99 0.50 -9.02
C GLN A 561 12.20 1.74 -9.45
N GLY A 562 12.86 2.89 -9.50
CA GLY A 562 12.34 4.06 -10.23
C GLY A 562 12.55 3.88 -11.74
N ASP A 563 11.55 4.17 -12.57
CA ASP A 563 11.68 3.99 -14.03
C ASP A 563 12.54 5.06 -14.72
N ALA A 564 12.82 6.17 -14.03
CA ALA A 564 13.65 7.28 -14.45
C ALA A 564 14.98 7.34 -13.68
N ASP A 565 15.38 6.24 -13.03
CA ASP A 565 16.67 6.09 -12.34
C ASP A 565 17.79 5.93 -13.38
N PHE A 566 18.63 6.96 -13.51
CA PHE A 566 19.83 6.92 -14.36
C PHE A 566 21.10 6.58 -13.57
N ARG A 567 21.04 6.58 -12.24
CA ARG A 567 22.15 6.17 -11.38
C ARG A 567 22.33 4.66 -11.41
N CYS A 568 21.25 3.94 -11.16
CA CYS A 568 21.13 2.48 -11.26
C CYS A 568 20.07 2.16 -12.32
N PRO A 569 20.45 2.10 -13.61
CA PRO A 569 19.49 2.00 -14.70
C PRO A 569 18.48 0.86 -14.55
N VAL A 570 17.22 1.11 -14.89
CA VAL A 570 16.10 0.15 -14.72
C VAL A 570 16.36 -1.25 -15.31
N GLY A 571 17.22 -1.34 -16.34
CA GLY A 571 17.66 -2.60 -16.92
C GLY A 571 18.31 -3.56 -15.91
N GLN A 572 18.96 -3.05 -14.87
CA GLN A 572 19.54 -3.84 -13.78
C GLN A 572 18.46 -4.63 -13.02
N ALA A 573 17.40 -3.94 -12.61
CA ALA A 573 16.26 -4.53 -11.92
C ALA A 573 15.50 -5.52 -12.82
N GLN A 574 15.30 -5.17 -14.10
CA GLN A 574 14.60 -6.02 -15.07
C GLN A 574 15.34 -7.33 -15.33
N GLN A 575 16.67 -7.29 -15.47
CA GLN A 575 17.48 -8.49 -15.66
C GLN A 575 17.38 -9.43 -14.45
N TRP A 576 17.55 -8.88 -13.24
CA TRP A 576 17.43 -9.66 -12.00
C TRP A 576 16.05 -10.30 -11.86
N TYR A 577 14.98 -9.50 -11.95
CA TYR A 577 13.60 -9.99 -11.85
C TYR A 577 13.28 -11.07 -12.89
N SER A 578 13.61 -10.85 -14.16
CA SER A 578 13.30 -11.79 -15.23
C SER A 578 13.98 -13.13 -14.99
N ALA A 579 15.25 -13.11 -14.60
CA ALA A 579 16.00 -14.33 -14.30
C ALA A 579 15.44 -15.09 -13.09
N LEU A 580 14.98 -14.39 -12.04
CA LEU A 580 14.31 -15.05 -10.89
C LEU A 580 12.98 -15.66 -11.29
N ARG A 581 12.19 -14.92 -12.09
CA ARG A 581 10.87 -15.38 -12.56
C ARG A 581 10.98 -16.62 -13.44
N GLU A 582 11.94 -16.66 -14.36
CA GLU A 582 12.22 -17.82 -15.23
C GLU A 582 12.60 -19.08 -14.44
N GLN A 583 13.21 -18.91 -13.26
CA GLN A 583 13.58 -19.99 -12.36
C GLN A 583 12.46 -20.44 -11.41
N GLY A 584 11.31 -19.75 -11.42
CA GLY A 584 10.22 -20.01 -10.50
C GLY A 584 10.48 -19.54 -9.06
N VAL A 585 11.48 -18.68 -8.83
CA VAL A 585 11.67 -18.03 -7.53
C VAL A 585 10.51 -17.04 -7.33
N PRO A 586 9.81 -17.05 -6.17
CA PRO A 586 8.79 -16.05 -5.89
C PRO A 586 9.38 -14.64 -5.97
N THR A 587 8.89 -13.84 -6.92
CA THR A 587 9.43 -12.50 -7.16
C THR A 587 8.37 -11.55 -7.70
N ARG A 588 8.54 -10.26 -7.40
CA ARG A 588 7.69 -9.17 -7.87
C ARG A 588 8.57 -7.99 -8.28
N LEU A 589 8.29 -7.39 -9.43
CA LEU A 589 8.91 -6.14 -9.88
C LEU A 589 7.94 -4.99 -9.69
N VAL A 590 8.40 -3.92 -9.05
CA VAL A 590 7.65 -2.68 -8.84
C VAL A 590 8.44 -1.54 -9.49
N LEU A 591 7.82 -0.87 -10.46
CA LEU A 591 8.38 0.29 -11.16
C LEU A 591 7.61 1.55 -10.75
N TYR A 592 8.30 2.52 -10.16
CA TYR A 592 7.71 3.80 -9.78
C TYR A 592 7.82 4.79 -10.94
N PRO A 593 6.69 5.28 -11.49
CA PRO A 593 6.69 6.15 -12.65
C PRO A 593 7.26 7.53 -12.33
N GLY A 594 8.20 8.00 -13.15
CA GLY A 594 8.96 9.21 -12.94
C GLY A 594 9.91 9.15 -11.73
N GLY A 595 10.10 7.97 -11.12
CA GLY A 595 10.98 7.81 -9.98
C GLY A 595 12.44 7.86 -10.41
N THR A 596 13.17 8.86 -9.95
CA THR A 596 14.64 8.98 -10.08
C THR A 596 15.32 8.13 -9.00
N HIS A 597 16.65 8.06 -8.96
CA HIS A 597 17.34 7.27 -7.93
C HIS A 597 16.95 7.65 -6.50
N LEU A 598 16.75 8.96 -6.25
CA LEU A 598 16.42 9.51 -4.94
C LEU A 598 14.91 9.61 -4.66
N PHE A 599 14.05 8.92 -5.41
CA PHE A 599 12.59 9.00 -5.20
C PHE A 599 12.16 8.57 -3.78
N ILE A 600 12.95 7.72 -3.12
CA ILE A 600 12.70 7.29 -1.73
C ILE A 600 12.85 8.45 -0.71
N LEU A 601 13.61 9.49 -1.06
CA LEU A 601 13.82 10.70 -0.24
C LEU A 601 12.95 11.87 -0.73
N GLU A 602 12.96 12.11 -2.05
CA GLU A 602 12.45 13.36 -2.66
C GLU A 602 11.27 13.12 -3.62
N GLY A 603 10.90 11.86 -3.85
CA GLY A 603 9.80 11.52 -4.75
C GLY A 603 8.42 11.82 -4.17
N ARG A 604 7.39 11.47 -4.95
CA ARG A 604 5.99 11.62 -4.52
C ARG A 604 5.78 10.95 -3.15
N PRO A 605 5.15 11.64 -2.18
CA PRO A 605 4.82 11.08 -0.89
C PRO A 605 4.10 9.73 -0.96
N SER A 606 3.15 9.56 -1.89
CA SER A 606 2.43 8.30 -2.14
C SER A 606 3.36 7.17 -2.56
N HIS A 607 4.36 7.45 -3.41
CA HIS A 607 5.37 6.49 -3.81
C HIS A 607 6.27 6.10 -2.62
N ARG A 608 6.65 7.07 -1.77
CA ARG A 608 7.45 6.82 -0.57
C ARG A 608 6.69 5.98 0.47
N VAL A 609 5.39 6.24 0.65
CA VAL A 609 4.49 5.44 1.50
C VAL A 609 4.37 4.01 0.97
N ASP A 610 4.12 3.85 -0.34
CA ASP A 610 4.01 2.54 -0.98
C ASP A 610 5.35 1.76 -0.92
N PHE A 611 6.49 2.42 -1.13
CA PHE A 611 7.83 1.83 -0.97
C PHE A 611 8.01 1.23 0.43
N ASN A 612 7.75 2.01 1.48
CA ASN A 612 7.86 1.56 2.86
C ASN A 612 6.90 0.39 3.14
N ARG A 613 5.64 0.48 2.69
CA ARG A 613 4.62 -0.55 2.92
C ARG A 613 4.98 -1.88 2.27
N ARG A 614 5.46 -1.85 1.02
CA ARG A 614 5.82 -3.07 0.29
C ARG A 614 7.00 -3.82 0.91
N ILE A 615 7.96 -3.11 1.50
CA ILE A 615 9.07 -3.74 2.23
C ILE A 615 8.50 -4.55 3.40
N VAL A 616 7.67 -3.91 4.24
CA VAL A 616 7.04 -4.56 5.39
C VAL A 616 6.22 -5.77 4.97
N ASP A 617 5.33 -5.58 3.98
CA ASP A 617 4.46 -6.65 3.49
C ASP A 617 5.24 -7.85 2.97
N TRP A 618 6.33 -7.62 2.22
CA TRP A 618 7.12 -8.71 1.64
C TRP A 618 7.88 -9.52 2.69
N VAL A 619 8.52 -8.84 3.65
CA VAL A 619 9.29 -9.54 4.70
C VAL A 619 8.36 -10.26 5.68
N GLU A 620 7.21 -9.66 6.04
CA GLU A 620 6.16 -10.32 6.80
C GLU A 620 5.62 -11.55 6.07
N GLN A 621 5.36 -11.42 4.78
CA GLN A 621 4.82 -12.51 3.99
C GLN A 621 5.75 -13.72 3.94
N HIS A 622 7.03 -13.49 3.68
CA HIS A 622 7.97 -14.56 3.38
C HIS A 622 8.77 -15.05 4.59
N ALA A 623 8.97 -14.23 5.63
CA ALA A 623 9.65 -14.64 6.85
C ALA A 623 8.69 -15.03 7.99
N ASN A 624 7.49 -14.41 8.08
CA ASN A 624 6.51 -14.71 9.14
C ASN A 624 5.29 -15.51 8.63
N GLY A 625 5.16 -15.75 7.32
CA GLY A 625 4.02 -16.45 6.75
C GLY A 625 2.72 -15.65 6.75
N ARG A 626 2.79 -14.32 6.97
CA ARG A 626 1.63 -13.44 6.88
C ARG A 626 1.07 -13.50 5.46
N LYS A 627 -0.25 -13.60 5.30
CA LYS A 627 -0.82 -13.58 3.94
C LYS A 627 -0.73 -12.16 3.37
N ALA A 628 -0.37 -12.04 2.10
CA ALA A 628 -0.28 -10.75 1.41
C ALA A 628 -1.60 -9.99 1.50
N GLN A 629 -1.59 -8.71 1.90
CA GLN A 629 -2.80 -7.88 1.97
C GLN A 629 -3.54 -7.82 0.63
N PHE A 630 -4.86 -7.63 0.67
CA PHE A 630 -5.67 -7.50 -0.52
C PHE A 630 -5.38 -6.20 -1.28
N ASP A 631 -5.27 -6.28 -2.61
CA ASP A 631 -5.20 -5.10 -3.48
C ASP A 631 -6.62 -4.52 -3.69
N VAL A 632 -6.99 -3.55 -2.85
CA VAL A 632 -8.30 -2.87 -2.90
C VAL A 632 -8.56 -2.26 -4.29
N ALA A 633 -7.53 -1.66 -4.91
CA ALA A 633 -7.68 -1.01 -6.20
C ALA A 633 -7.91 -2.03 -7.33
N HIS A 634 -7.29 -3.21 -7.25
CA HIS A 634 -7.59 -4.33 -8.15
C HIS A 634 -9.05 -4.76 -8.05
N TRP A 635 -9.53 -5.03 -6.84
CA TRP A 635 -10.90 -5.51 -6.65
C TRP A 635 -11.96 -4.46 -6.99
N GLN A 636 -11.70 -3.17 -6.77
CA GLN A 636 -12.57 -2.09 -7.27
C GLN A 636 -12.66 -2.12 -8.81
N ARG A 637 -11.51 -2.18 -9.52
CA ARG A 637 -11.51 -2.26 -10.99
C ARG A 637 -12.22 -3.51 -11.50
N ARG A 638 -12.05 -4.66 -10.85
CA ARG A 638 -12.72 -5.90 -11.24
C ARG A 638 -14.23 -5.82 -11.01
N LEU A 639 -14.67 -5.21 -9.91
CA LEU A 639 -16.08 -4.93 -9.66
C LEU A 639 -16.67 -4.08 -10.78
N ASP A 640 -16.03 -2.96 -11.12
CA ASP A 640 -16.53 -2.03 -12.15
C ASP A 640 -16.67 -2.71 -13.52
N ILE A 641 -15.60 -3.38 -13.98
CA ILE A 641 -15.58 -4.04 -15.29
C ILE A 641 -16.68 -5.11 -15.40
N LEU A 642 -16.87 -5.89 -14.34
CA LEU A 642 -17.85 -6.99 -14.36
C LEU A 642 -19.28 -6.49 -14.14
N ALA A 643 -19.50 -5.47 -13.30
CA ALA A 643 -20.82 -4.87 -13.13
C ALA A 643 -21.32 -4.24 -14.43
N GLU A 644 -20.45 -3.50 -15.15
CA GLU A 644 -20.76 -2.95 -16.47
C GLU A 644 -21.06 -4.04 -17.50
N LYS A 645 -20.21 -5.09 -17.56
CA LYS A 645 -20.38 -6.24 -18.47
C LYS A 645 -21.74 -6.93 -18.29
N HIS A 646 -22.23 -7.00 -17.06
CA HIS A 646 -23.45 -7.72 -16.69
C HIS A 646 -24.67 -6.79 -16.46
N HIS A 647 -24.55 -5.52 -16.85
CA HIS A 647 -25.62 -4.51 -16.75
C HIS A 647 -26.20 -4.35 -15.34
N VAL A 648 -25.35 -4.45 -14.32
CA VAL A 648 -25.74 -4.30 -12.91
C VAL A 648 -25.81 -2.80 -12.56
N PRO A 649 -26.98 -2.25 -12.18
CA PRO A 649 -27.11 -0.81 -11.94
C PRO A 649 -26.28 -0.32 -10.76
N GLY A 650 -26.25 -1.10 -9.69
CA GLY A 650 -25.50 -0.81 -8.47
C GLY A 650 -25.09 -2.08 -7.73
N ALA A 651 -23.86 -2.08 -7.22
CA ALA A 651 -23.29 -3.21 -6.51
C ALA A 651 -22.34 -2.77 -5.38
N THR A 652 -22.25 -3.60 -4.34
CA THR A 652 -21.19 -3.51 -3.32
C THR A 652 -20.56 -4.89 -3.13
N LEU A 653 -19.22 -4.92 -3.05
CA LEU A 653 -18.41 -6.12 -2.81
C LEU A 653 -17.67 -5.98 -1.49
N GLY A 654 -17.68 -7.04 -0.70
CA GLY A 654 -16.83 -7.20 0.47
C GLY A 654 -16.01 -8.49 0.40
N ILE A 655 -14.73 -8.41 0.74
CA ILE A 655 -13.84 -9.57 0.90
C ILE A 655 -13.17 -9.45 2.26
N LEU A 656 -13.37 -10.44 3.13
CA LEU A 656 -12.76 -10.52 4.47
C LEU A 656 -11.85 -11.72 4.54
N ARG A 657 -10.66 -11.55 5.12
CA ARG A 657 -9.83 -12.66 5.57
C ARG A 657 -9.42 -12.48 7.03
N VAL A 658 -9.91 -13.40 7.86
CA VAL A 658 -9.56 -13.50 9.27
C VAL A 658 -8.17 -14.12 9.39
N GLN A 659 -7.33 -13.50 10.20
CA GLN A 659 -5.95 -13.93 10.43
C GLN A 659 -5.70 -14.08 11.94
N ASP A 660 -5.21 -15.23 12.35
CA ASP A 660 -4.89 -15.46 13.77
C ASP A 660 -3.74 -14.55 14.20
N GLY A 661 -3.94 -13.80 15.29
CA GLY A 661 -2.91 -12.91 15.86
C GLY A 661 -2.64 -11.62 15.07
N HIS A 662 -3.41 -11.33 14.02
CA HIS A 662 -3.27 -10.14 13.20
C HIS A 662 -4.63 -9.46 12.96
N ASP A 663 -4.61 -8.20 12.53
CA ASP A 663 -5.82 -7.52 12.06
C ASP A 663 -6.40 -8.25 10.84
N ASP A 664 -7.73 -8.30 10.77
CA ASP A 664 -8.44 -8.83 9.62
C ASP A 664 -8.12 -8.00 8.37
N ASP A 665 -8.00 -8.68 7.24
CA ASP A 665 -7.84 -8.02 5.94
C ASP A 665 -9.22 -7.84 5.29
N LEU A 666 -9.56 -6.62 4.89
CA LEU A 666 -10.88 -6.25 4.39
C LEU A 666 -10.79 -5.39 3.12
N VAL A 667 -11.46 -5.83 2.07
CA VAL A 667 -11.77 -5.03 0.88
C VAL A 667 -13.24 -4.65 0.92
N GLU A 668 -13.51 -3.40 0.60
CA GLU A 668 -14.85 -2.92 0.25
C GLU A 668 -14.76 -2.15 -1.07
N ALA A 669 -15.68 -2.43 -1.97
CA ALA A 669 -15.79 -1.75 -3.26
C ALA A 669 -17.26 -1.48 -3.56
N ALA A 670 -17.53 -0.39 -4.29
CA ALA A 670 -18.88 0.03 -4.65
C ALA A 670 -18.92 0.45 -6.12
N HIS A 671 -20.05 0.20 -6.79
CA HIS A 671 -20.27 0.52 -8.20
C HIS A 671 -21.68 1.07 -8.44
N GLY A 672 -21.79 2.05 -9.34
CA GLY A 672 -23.04 2.45 -9.97
C GLY A 672 -24.03 3.21 -9.07
N VAL A 673 -25.32 2.96 -9.25
CA VAL A 673 -26.43 3.70 -8.60
C VAL A 673 -27.41 2.79 -7.87
N LEU A 674 -27.93 3.30 -6.75
CA LEU A 674 -28.92 2.63 -5.92
C LEU A 674 -30.33 2.66 -6.51
N ASN A 675 -30.60 3.65 -7.36
CA ASN A 675 -31.88 3.89 -8.02
C ASN A 675 -31.63 4.69 -9.32
N VAL A 676 -32.00 4.11 -10.46
CA VAL A 676 -31.78 4.71 -11.79
C VAL A 676 -32.64 5.95 -12.06
N ASP A 677 -33.79 6.08 -11.40
CA ASP A 677 -34.67 7.25 -11.54
C ASP A 677 -34.13 8.47 -10.77
N THR A 678 -33.42 8.24 -9.66
CA THR A 678 -32.88 9.32 -8.82
C THR A 678 -31.41 9.60 -9.05
N GLY A 679 -30.66 8.65 -9.62
CA GLY A 679 -29.22 8.76 -9.86
C GLY A 679 -28.38 8.75 -8.58
N VAL A 680 -28.93 8.34 -7.44
CA VAL A 680 -28.18 8.28 -6.17
C VAL A 680 -27.09 7.22 -6.29
N GLU A 681 -25.85 7.66 -6.13
CA GLU A 681 -24.66 6.80 -6.16
C GLU A 681 -24.67 5.74 -5.05
N THR A 682 -24.20 4.53 -5.43
CA THR A 682 -23.88 3.44 -4.52
C THR A 682 -22.53 3.68 -3.85
N THR A 683 -22.51 3.60 -2.53
CA THR A 683 -21.31 3.74 -1.70
C THR A 683 -21.16 2.50 -0.80
N VAL A 684 -19.98 2.30 -0.19
CA VAL A 684 -19.72 1.10 0.65
C VAL A 684 -20.59 1.03 1.92
N ASP A 685 -21.14 2.17 2.37
CA ASP A 685 -22.12 2.30 3.46
C ASP A 685 -23.58 2.21 3.00
N SER A 686 -23.83 1.90 1.71
CA SER A 686 -25.19 1.70 1.19
C SER A 686 -25.77 0.37 1.66
N VAL A 687 -27.07 0.38 1.98
CA VAL A 687 -27.78 -0.80 2.50
C VAL A 687 -28.58 -1.48 1.39
N PHE A 688 -28.44 -2.80 1.30
CA PHE A 688 -29.16 -3.66 0.36
C PHE A 688 -29.95 -4.70 1.13
N GLN A 689 -31.03 -5.20 0.53
CA GLN A 689 -31.71 -6.37 1.08
C GLN A 689 -30.86 -7.62 0.85
N ILE A 690 -30.47 -8.30 1.93
CA ILE A 690 -29.66 -9.53 1.86
C ILE A 690 -30.50 -10.78 1.59
N GLY A 691 -31.82 -10.60 1.46
CA GLY A 691 -32.77 -11.66 1.14
C GLY A 691 -32.63 -12.85 2.08
N SER A 692 -32.66 -14.04 1.51
CA SER A 692 -32.65 -15.30 2.26
C SER A 692 -31.41 -15.59 3.10
N ILE A 693 -30.33 -14.80 2.99
CA ILE A 693 -29.22 -14.86 3.96
C ILE A 693 -29.75 -14.60 5.39
N SER A 694 -30.87 -13.86 5.53
CA SER A 694 -31.60 -13.63 6.79
C SER A 694 -31.95 -14.91 7.56
N LYS A 695 -32.11 -16.04 6.87
CA LYS A 695 -32.39 -17.34 7.48
C LYS A 695 -31.26 -17.76 8.40
N VAL A 696 -30.01 -17.56 7.97
CA VAL A 696 -28.83 -17.90 8.77
C VAL A 696 -28.80 -17.10 10.07
N TRP A 697 -29.18 -15.83 10.02
CA TRP A 697 -29.23 -14.95 11.20
C TRP A 697 -30.32 -15.39 12.18
N THR A 698 -31.49 -15.75 11.64
CA THR A 698 -32.58 -16.36 12.41
C THR A 698 -32.11 -17.67 13.05
N THR A 699 -31.40 -18.53 12.30
CA THR A 699 -30.82 -19.77 12.83
C THR A 699 -29.79 -19.51 13.93
N THR A 700 -28.95 -18.49 13.81
CA THR A 700 -27.99 -18.12 14.86
C THR A 700 -28.70 -17.78 16.17
N VAL A 701 -29.80 -17.03 16.14
CA VAL A 701 -30.59 -16.79 17.36
C VAL A 701 -31.23 -18.05 17.90
N VAL A 702 -31.69 -18.97 17.05
CA VAL A 702 -32.16 -20.29 17.49
C VAL A 702 -31.04 -21.04 18.24
N MET A 703 -29.83 -21.06 17.69
CA MET A 703 -28.70 -21.76 18.31
C MET A 703 -28.24 -21.10 19.61
N GLN A 704 -28.35 -19.78 19.73
CA GLN A 704 -28.18 -19.10 21.02
C GLN A 704 -29.18 -19.59 22.08
N LEU A 705 -30.44 -19.78 21.70
CA LEU A 705 -31.45 -20.31 22.60
C LEU A 705 -31.20 -21.79 22.96
N VAL A 706 -30.56 -22.56 22.07
CA VAL A 706 -30.07 -23.92 22.34
C VAL A 706 -28.91 -23.88 23.34
N ASP A 707 -27.92 -23.03 23.14
CA ASP A 707 -26.80 -22.82 24.08
C ASP A 707 -27.31 -22.39 25.47
N GLU A 708 -28.38 -21.60 25.52
CA GLU A 708 -29.05 -21.18 26.76
C GLU A 708 -29.92 -22.28 27.40
N GLY A 709 -30.08 -23.43 26.75
CA GLY A 709 -30.96 -24.52 27.19
C GLY A 709 -32.45 -24.18 27.15
N LYS A 710 -32.85 -23.15 26.40
CA LYS A 710 -34.25 -22.68 26.26
C LYS A 710 -34.98 -23.34 25.10
N LEU A 711 -34.25 -23.99 24.20
CA LEU A 711 -34.81 -24.70 23.06
C LEU A 711 -34.03 -25.99 22.83
N ASP A 712 -34.75 -27.06 22.48
CA ASP A 712 -34.18 -28.30 21.98
C ASP A 712 -34.51 -28.43 20.49
N LEU A 713 -33.50 -28.74 19.67
CA LEU A 713 -33.66 -28.87 18.22
C LEU A 713 -34.59 -30.01 17.82
N ASP A 714 -34.67 -31.06 18.65
CA ASP A 714 -35.35 -32.32 18.35
C ASP A 714 -36.68 -32.46 19.11
N ALA A 715 -37.02 -31.49 19.96
CA ALA A 715 -38.34 -31.41 20.58
C ALA A 715 -39.42 -30.94 19.56
N PRO A 716 -40.66 -31.45 19.65
CA PRO A 716 -41.76 -30.97 18.83
C PRO A 716 -42.06 -29.48 19.03
N ILE A 717 -42.26 -28.73 17.94
CA ILE A 717 -42.59 -27.30 17.99
C ILE A 717 -43.88 -27.04 18.77
N ALA A 718 -44.82 -27.99 18.78
CA ALA A 718 -46.05 -27.92 19.54
C ALA A 718 -45.84 -27.77 21.06
N GLU A 719 -44.67 -28.13 21.60
CA GLU A 719 -44.35 -27.90 23.02
C GLU A 719 -44.14 -26.41 23.33
N VAL A 720 -43.64 -25.64 22.36
CA VAL A 720 -43.48 -24.19 22.47
C VAL A 720 -44.75 -23.46 22.00
N LEU A 721 -45.39 -23.96 20.93
CA LEU A 721 -46.58 -23.40 20.30
C LEU A 721 -47.75 -24.41 20.35
N PRO A 722 -48.44 -24.58 21.49
CA PRO A 722 -49.51 -25.58 21.64
C PRO A 722 -50.72 -25.33 20.74
N ASP A 723 -50.89 -24.08 20.29
CA ASP A 723 -51.96 -23.67 19.38
C ASP A 723 -51.58 -23.85 17.90
N LEU A 724 -50.38 -24.33 17.58
CA LEU A 724 -49.96 -24.61 16.21
C LEU A 724 -50.91 -25.60 15.53
N ARG A 725 -51.36 -25.26 14.32
CA ARG A 725 -52.12 -26.16 13.45
C ARG A 725 -51.50 -26.10 12.05
N LEU A 726 -51.20 -27.27 11.50
CA LEU A 726 -50.82 -27.46 10.10
C LEU A 726 -51.89 -28.32 9.41
N SER A 727 -51.91 -28.32 8.08
CA SER A 727 -52.88 -29.11 7.29
C SER A 727 -52.79 -30.61 7.57
N ASP A 728 -51.61 -31.11 7.95
CA ASP A 728 -51.40 -32.47 8.46
C ASP A 728 -51.28 -32.48 10.01
N PRO A 729 -52.25 -33.09 10.72
CA PRO A 729 -52.23 -33.20 12.18
C PRO A 729 -51.08 -34.02 12.76
N ASP A 730 -50.52 -34.97 12.02
CA ASP A 730 -49.41 -35.79 12.48
C ASP A 730 -48.09 -35.04 12.35
N VAL A 731 -47.93 -34.26 11.27
CA VAL A 731 -46.82 -33.29 11.14
C VAL A 731 -46.90 -32.24 12.25
N THR A 732 -48.09 -31.73 12.58
CA THR A 732 -48.28 -30.77 13.67
C THR A 732 -47.71 -31.27 15.01
N LYS A 733 -47.84 -32.57 15.31
CA LYS A 733 -47.38 -33.17 16.57
C LYS A 733 -45.88 -33.50 16.58
N SER A 734 -45.24 -33.59 15.42
CA SER A 734 -43.92 -34.20 15.26
C SER A 734 -42.87 -33.30 14.62
N VAL A 735 -43.28 -32.22 13.95
CA VAL A 735 -42.33 -31.25 13.38
C VAL A 735 -41.48 -30.64 14.49
N THR A 736 -40.18 -30.56 14.25
CA THR A 736 -39.17 -30.07 15.21
C THR A 736 -38.45 -28.86 14.64
N MET A 737 -37.68 -28.15 15.47
CA MET A 737 -36.86 -27.03 15.00
C MET A 737 -35.83 -27.49 13.96
N ARG A 738 -35.23 -28.68 14.14
CA ARG A 738 -34.33 -29.26 13.14
C ARG A 738 -35.00 -29.42 11.78
N HIS A 739 -36.25 -29.90 11.72
CA HIS A 739 -36.98 -30.04 10.46
C HIS A 739 -37.20 -28.69 9.74
N LEU A 740 -37.47 -27.62 10.49
CA LEU A 740 -37.64 -26.28 9.94
C LEU A 740 -36.32 -25.71 9.40
N LEU A 741 -35.24 -25.78 10.19
CA LEU A 741 -33.91 -25.26 9.84
C LEU A 741 -33.23 -26.01 8.68
N THR A 742 -33.63 -27.26 8.47
CA THR A 742 -33.10 -28.13 7.41
C THR A 742 -33.98 -28.20 6.17
N HIS A 743 -35.09 -27.46 6.13
CA HIS A 743 -36.06 -27.51 5.02
C HIS A 743 -36.62 -28.91 4.72
N THR A 744 -36.83 -29.71 5.77
CA THR A 744 -37.37 -31.08 5.68
C THR A 744 -38.77 -31.19 6.31
N SER A 745 -39.39 -30.07 6.67
CA SER A 745 -40.72 -30.02 7.32
C SER A 745 -41.86 -30.51 6.43
N GLY A 746 -41.70 -30.39 5.10
CA GLY A 746 -42.71 -30.70 4.09
C GLY A 746 -43.86 -29.69 3.98
N ILE A 747 -43.84 -28.61 4.78
CA ILE A 747 -44.76 -27.47 4.63
C ILE A 747 -44.48 -26.77 3.30
N ASP A 748 -45.51 -26.43 2.52
CA ASP A 748 -45.30 -25.64 1.29
C ASP A 748 -44.66 -24.28 1.61
N GLY A 749 -43.61 -23.95 0.85
CA GLY A 749 -42.62 -22.94 1.20
C GLY A 749 -42.88 -21.54 0.68
N ASP A 750 -43.81 -21.35 -0.24
CA ASP A 750 -43.98 -20.10 -1.01
C ASP A 750 -45.32 -19.40 -0.71
N VAL A 751 -45.60 -19.22 0.59
CA VAL A 751 -46.76 -18.46 1.05
C VAL A 751 -46.30 -17.06 1.48
N PHE A 752 -46.60 -16.04 0.68
CA PHE A 752 -46.20 -14.64 0.94
C PHE A 752 -47.38 -13.76 1.33
N THR A 753 -48.37 -14.32 2.04
CA THR A 753 -49.55 -13.57 2.49
C THR A 753 -49.15 -12.43 3.42
N ASP A 754 -49.56 -11.20 3.07
CA ASP A 754 -49.39 -10.04 3.92
C ASP A 754 -50.38 -10.08 5.10
N THR A 755 -49.84 -10.25 6.31
CA THR A 755 -50.62 -10.28 7.55
C THR A 755 -50.66 -8.93 8.27
N GLY A 756 -50.18 -7.88 7.61
CA GLY A 756 -50.12 -6.52 8.12
C GLY A 756 -48.81 -6.20 8.82
N ARG A 757 -48.75 -4.97 9.35
CA ARG A 757 -47.53 -4.38 9.91
C ARG A 757 -47.42 -4.49 11.42
N GLY A 758 -48.41 -5.06 12.12
CA GLY A 758 -48.43 -5.17 13.58
C GLY A 758 -47.42 -6.19 14.11
N ASP A 759 -47.15 -6.12 15.42
CA ASP A 759 -46.25 -7.07 16.09
C ASP A 759 -46.83 -8.50 16.18
N ASP A 760 -48.12 -8.66 15.87
CA ASP A 760 -48.81 -9.94 15.71
C ASP A 760 -48.68 -10.53 14.28
N ALA A 761 -47.89 -9.93 13.39
CA ALA A 761 -47.77 -10.35 11.99
C ALA A 761 -47.36 -11.83 11.83
N LEU A 762 -46.36 -12.31 12.58
CA LEU A 762 -45.93 -13.71 12.54
C LEU A 762 -46.94 -14.64 13.20
N GLU A 763 -47.63 -14.21 14.27
CA GLU A 763 -48.71 -14.98 14.89
C GLU A 763 -49.85 -15.23 13.90
N ARG A 764 -50.31 -14.17 13.23
CA ARG A 764 -51.36 -14.25 12.20
C ARG A 764 -50.91 -15.09 11.01
N TYR A 765 -49.63 -15.00 10.61
CA TYR A 765 -49.09 -15.80 9.52
C TYR A 765 -49.06 -17.29 9.86
N VAL A 766 -48.60 -17.64 11.07
CA VAL A 766 -48.57 -19.03 11.53
C VAL A 766 -49.97 -19.63 11.63
N ALA A 767 -50.98 -18.84 11.99
CA ALA A 767 -52.38 -19.30 11.99
C ALA A 767 -52.88 -19.72 10.59
N LEU A 768 -52.37 -19.11 9.51
CA LEU A 768 -52.73 -19.46 8.13
C LEU A 768 -52.12 -20.79 7.68
N LEU A 769 -51.07 -21.28 8.35
CA LEU A 769 -50.41 -22.55 7.98
C LEU A 769 -51.32 -23.77 8.15
N ALA A 770 -52.44 -23.64 8.86
CA ALA A 770 -53.48 -24.67 8.94
C ALA A 770 -54.06 -25.03 7.57
N ASP A 771 -54.10 -24.08 6.64
CA ASP A 771 -54.66 -24.24 5.29
C ASP A 771 -53.56 -24.42 4.21
N VAL A 772 -52.29 -24.40 4.60
CA VAL A 772 -51.16 -24.54 3.67
C VAL A 772 -50.89 -26.02 3.39
N ALA A 773 -50.74 -26.38 2.12
CA ALA A 773 -50.53 -27.75 1.70
C ALA A 773 -49.22 -28.35 2.25
N GLN A 774 -49.23 -29.68 2.39
CA GLN A 774 -48.06 -30.48 2.72
C GLN A 774 -47.50 -31.09 1.41
N ASN A 775 -46.31 -30.67 0.99
CA ASN A 775 -45.70 -31.08 -0.29
C ASN A 775 -45.08 -32.48 -0.22
N HIS A 776 -44.56 -32.88 0.94
CA HIS A 776 -43.99 -34.20 1.17
C HIS A 776 -44.11 -34.61 2.65
N PRO A 777 -44.00 -35.91 2.97
CA PRO A 777 -43.99 -36.35 4.37
C PRO A 777 -42.82 -35.73 5.14
N LEU A 778 -43.01 -35.52 6.45
CA LEU A 778 -41.99 -34.98 7.34
C LEU A 778 -40.67 -35.77 7.25
N GLY A 779 -39.56 -35.07 7.03
CA GLY A 779 -38.23 -35.67 6.95
C GLY A 779 -37.92 -36.46 5.67
N ALA A 780 -38.88 -36.62 4.75
CA ALA A 780 -38.73 -37.53 3.61
C ALA A 780 -37.80 -37.03 2.51
N THR A 781 -37.73 -35.72 2.30
CA THR A 781 -36.85 -35.09 1.31
C THR A 781 -36.60 -33.63 1.70
N TRP A 782 -35.72 -32.96 0.96
CA TRP A 782 -35.41 -31.56 1.14
C TRP A 782 -36.23 -30.73 0.14
N SER A 783 -36.91 -29.70 0.64
CA SER A 783 -37.63 -28.72 -0.17
C SER A 783 -37.58 -27.38 0.54
N TYR A 784 -36.86 -26.43 -0.03
CA TYR A 784 -36.64 -25.12 0.56
C TYR A 784 -37.96 -24.42 0.94
N CYS A 785 -38.04 -23.89 2.16
CA CYS A 785 -39.31 -23.54 2.80
C CYS A 785 -39.22 -22.20 3.56
N ASN A 786 -39.78 -21.12 2.99
CA ASN A 786 -39.82 -19.82 3.66
C ASN A 786 -40.84 -19.81 4.80
N SER A 787 -42.01 -20.43 4.59
CA SER A 787 -43.06 -20.55 5.60
C SER A 787 -42.57 -21.24 6.89
N GLY A 788 -41.68 -22.23 6.74
CA GLY A 788 -41.00 -22.87 7.86
C GLY A 788 -40.14 -21.88 8.66
N PHE A 789 -39.42 -20.97 8.01
CA PHE A 789 -38.63 -19.94 8.69
C PHE A 789 -39.49 -18.85 9.34
N SER A 790 -40.63 -18.48 8.75
CA SER A 790 -41.60 -17.61 9.43
C SER A 790 -42.14 -18.26 10.72
N LEU A 791 -42.36 -19.58 10.71
CA LEU A 791 -42.68 -20.34 11.92
C LEU A 791 -41.52 -20.36 12.93
N VAL A 792 -40.27 -20.48 12.49
CA VAL A 792 -39.08 -20.33 13.36
C VAL A 792 -39.07 -18.96 14.04
N GLY A 793 -39.33 -17.88 13.29
CA GLY A 793 -39.46 -16.54 13.87
C GLY A 793 -40.51 -16.48 14.97
N ARG A 794 -41.69 -17.10 14.75
CA ARG A 794 -42.74 -17.15 15.77
C ARG A 794 -42.33 -17.94 17.02
N VAL A 795 -41.54 -19.00 16.87
CA VAL A 795 -40.96 -19.74 18.01
C VAL A 795 -40.00 -18.84 18.79
N ILE A 796 -39.14 -18.07 18.12
CA ILE A 796 -38.26 -17.10 18.76
C ILE A 796 -39.09 -16.09 19.56
N GLU A 797 -40.16 -15.54 19.00
CA GLU A 797 -41.02 -14.59 19.71
C GLU A 797 -41.62 -15.19 20.98
N LYS A 798 -42.07 -16.45 20.90
CA LYS A 798 -42.69 -17.13 22.03
C LYS A 798 -41.69 -17.43 23.15
N VAL A 799 -40.48 -17.85 22.82
CA VAL A 799 -39.43 -18.22 23.79
C VAL A 799 -38.80 -16.98 24.42
N THR A 800 -38.62 -15.91 23.66
CA THR A 800 -37.94 -14.68 24.13
C THR A 800 -38.90 -13.66 24.75
N GLY A 801 -40.18 -13.67 24.36
CA GLY A 801 -41.14 -12.61 24.70
C GLY A 801 -40.93 -11.32 23.90
N MET A 802 -40.04 -11.32 22.92
CA MET A 802 -39.73 -10.20 22.03
C MET A 802 -40.40 -10.41 20.67
N THR A 803 -40.53 -9.37 19.85
CA THR A 803 -40.75 -9.57 18.41
C THR A 803 -39.49 -10.15 17.78
N TRP A 804 -39.61 -10.83 16.63
CA TRP A 804 -38.43 -11.32 15.92
C TRP A 804 -37.45 -10.18 15.59
N ASP A 805 -37.96 -9.02 15.18
CA ASP A 805 -37.18 -7.81 14.91
C ASP A 805 -36.34 -7.36 16.13
N ALA A 806 -36.96 -7.34 17.32
CA ALA A 806 -36.28 -6.98 18.56
C ALA A 806 -35.25 -8.05 18.97
N ALA A 807 -35.56 -9.33 18.79
CA ALA A 807 -34.63 -10.42 19.07
C ALA A 807 -33.38 -10.36 18.19
N MET A 808 -33.53 -10.07 16.88
CA MET A 808 -32.38 -9.87 15.98
C MET A 808 -31.49 -8.72 16.46
N ARG A 809 -32.10 -7.58 16.82
CA ARG A 809 -31.37 -6.40 17.29
C ARG A 809 -30.61 -6.66 18.59
N GLU A 810 -31.27 -7.22 19.59
CA GLU A 810 -30.70 -7.38 20.93
C GLU A 810 -29.64 -8.47 20.98
N ARG A 811 -29.84 -9.56 20.23
CA ARG A 811 -29.02 -10.76 20.34
C ARG A 811 -27.90 -10.86 19.30
N ILE A 812 -28.03 -10.17 18.17
CA ILE A 812 -27.05 -10.20 17.06
C ILE A 812 -26.53 -8.81 16.73
N PHE A 813 -27.41 -7.86 16.38
CA PHE A 813 -26.96 -6.59 15.80
C PHE A 813 -26.17 -5.76 16.82
N THR A 814 -26.71 -5.60 18.03
CA THR A 814 -26.08 -4.79 19.08
C THR A 814 -24.76 -5.41 19.55
N PRO A 815 -24.67 -6.72 19.88
CA PRO A 815 -23.42 -7.31 20.34
C PRO A 815 -22.31 -7.36 19.27
N LEU A 816 -22.68 -7.42 17.98
CA LEU A 816 -21.72 -7.34 16.88
C LEU A 816 -21.41 -5.90 16.43
N GLY A 817 -22.06 -4.89 17.02
CA GLY A 817 -21.86 -3.48 16.64
C GLY A 817 -22.41 -3.12 15.26
N LEU A 818 -23.41 -3.85 14.77
CA LEU A 818 -24.03 -3.63 13.46
C LEU A 818 -25.01 -2.46 13.53
N THR A 819 -24.63 -1.35 12.91
CA THR A 819 -25.33 -0.05 12.99
C THR A 819 -26.14 0.27 11.73
N HIS A 820 -25.82 -0.37 10.60
CA HIS A 820 -26.48 -0.20 9.30
C HIS A 820 -27.30 -1.44 8.90
N THR A 821 -27.60 -2.32 9.88
CA THR A 821 -28.41 -3.51 9.69
C THR A 821 -29.77 -3.33 10.34
N GLY A 822 -30.83 -3.61 9.58
CA GLY A 822 -32.21 -3.49 10.02
C GLY A 822 -33.10 -4.60 9.48
N THR A 823 -34.28 -4.75 10.07
CA THR A 823 -35.30 -5.73 9.63
C THR A 823 -36.54 -5.07 9.04
N LEU A 824 -36.71 -3.76 9.26
CA LEU A 824 -37.87 -2.99 8.85
C LEU A 824 -37.51 -1.96 7.77
N PRO A 825 -38.43 -1.67 6.82
CA PRO A 825 -38.23 -0.61 5.82
C PRO A 825 -37.89 0.76 6.42
N GLU A 826 -38.50 1.13 7.55
CA GLU A 826 -38.25 2.42 8.22
C GLU A 826 -36.84 2.57 8.76
N GLU A 827 -36.13 1.46 8.96
CA GLU A 827 -34.75 1.45 9.42
C GLU A 827 -33.80 1.68 8.25
N ALA A 828 -34.09 1.07 7.10
CA ALA A 828 -33.34 1.29 5.87
C ALA A 828 -33.41 2.75 5.38
N LEU A 829 -34.55 3.44 5.58
CA LEU A 829 -34.74 4.86 5.22
C LEU A 829 -33.76 5.82 5.90
N LYS A 830 -33.06 5.39 6.95
CA LYS A 830 -32.03 6.21 7.63
C LYS A 830 -30.71 6.24 6.85
N PHE A 831 -30.58 5.41 5.82
CA PHE A 831 -29.36 5.19 5.06
C PHE A 831 -29.60 5.31 3.56
N ARG A 832 -28.52 5.19 2.77
CA ARG A 832 -28.60 5.08 1.31
C ARG A 832 -29.09 3.67 0.95
N ALA A 833 -30.41 3.50 0.88
CA ALA A 833 -31.03 2.20 0.63
C ALA A 833 -31.20 1.92 -0.88
N ALA A 834 -30.77 0.75 -1.32
CA ALA A 834 -30.98 0.28 -2.68
C ALA A 834 -32.47 0.00 -2.96
N ILE A 835 -32.93 0.37 -4.16
CA ILE A 835 -34.18 -0.14 -4.73
C ILE A 835 -33.86 -1.21 -5.76
N GLY A 836 -34.68 -2.26 -5.85
CA GLY A 836 -34.48 -3.28 -6.87
C GLY A 836 -34.81 -2.77 -8.26
N HIS A 837 -34.15 -3.33 -9.27
CA HIS A 837 -34.44 -3.07 -10.68
C HIS A 837 -34.79 -4.38 -11.41
N SER A 838 -35.61 -4.22 -12.44
CA SER A 838 -36.01 -5.23 -13.42
C SER A 838 -35.57 -4.78 -14.82
N GLY A 839 -35.60 -5.68 -15.81
CA GLY A 839 -35.15 -5.38 -17.17
C GLY A 839 -33.68 -5.75 -17.41
N GLU A 840 -33.42 -6.36 -18.57
CA GLU A 840 -32.11 -6.96 -18.88
C GLU A 840 -31.05 -5.95 -19.36
N LYS A 841 -31.46 -4.99 -20.19
CA LYS A 841 -30.54 -4.01 -20.82
C LYS A 841 -30.74 -2.58 -20.31
N GLU A 842 -31.99 -2.20 -20.10
CA GLU A 842 -32.35 -0.93 -19.50
C GLU A 842 -33.02 -1.21 -18.17
N PRO A 843 -32.34 -0.95 -17.04
CA PRO A 843 -32.91 -1.19 -15.73
C PRO A 843 -34.10 -0.27 -15.48
N VAL A 844 -35.19 -0.85 -14.99
CA VAL A 844 -36.42 -0.17 -14.57
C VAL A 844 -36.67 -0.49 -13.10
N VAL A 845 -36.96 0.53 -12.30
CA VAL A 845 -37.23 0.39 -10.87
C VAL A 845 -38.35 -0.63 -10.63
N ALA A 846 -38.13 -1.55 -9.70
CA ALA A 846 -39.10 -2.58 -9.35
C ALA A 846 -40.38 -2.00 -8.74
N HIS A 847 -41.50 -2.68 -8.97
CA HIS A 847 -42.84 -2.23 -8.56
C HIS A 847 -43.08 -2.20 -7.04
N ALA A 848 -42.26 -2.91 -6.26
CA ALA A 848 -42.30 -2.95 -4.81
C ALA A 848 -40.86 -3.02 -4.25
N TRP A 849 -40.64 -2.41 -3.08
CA TRP A 849 -39.32 -2.38 -2.46
C TRP A 849 -38.95 -3.72 -1.81
N GLY A 850 -39.85 -4.36 -1.05
CA GLY A 850 -39.54 -5.58 -0.30
C GLY A 850 -40.76 -6.47 -0.06
N LEU A 851 -40.53 -7.65 0.53
CA LEU A 851 -41.57 -8.62 0.86
C LEU A 851 -42.39 -8.19 2.11
N PRO A 852 -43.56 -8.80 2.38
CA PRO A 852 -44.35 -8.50 3.58
C PRO A 852 -43.61 -8.84 4.89
N ARG A 853 -43.89 -8.10 5.98
CA ARG A 853 -43.23 -8.27 7.30
C ARG A 853 -43.27 -9.72 7.81
N SER A 854 -44.31 -10.48 7.48
CA SER A 854 -44.45 -11.92 7.81
C SER A 854 -43.35 -12.82 7.23
N ALA A 855 -42.66 -12.37 6.17
CA ALA A 855 -41.50 -13.05 5.59
C ALA A 855 -40.17 -12.65 6.26
N GLY A 856 -40.19 -11.81 7.30
CA GLY A 856 -39.00 -11.26 7.96
C GLY A 856 -37.91 -12.29 8.28
N PRO A 857 -38.22 -13.32 9.09
CA PRO A 857 -37.30 -14.41 9.43
C PRO A 857 -36.71 -15.16 8.22
N ALA A 858 -37.40 -15.11 7.09
CA ALA A 858 -37.00 -15.77 5.87
C ALA A 858 -36.22 -14.86 4.92
N GLY A 859 -36.31 -13.52 4.99
CA GLY A 859 -35.66 -12.69 3.98
C GLY A 859 -35.71 -11.16 4.04
N LEU A 860 -36.02 -10.49 5.16
CA LEU A 860 -36.14 -9.01 5.19
C LEU A 860 -34.98 -8.24 5.83
N ILE A 861 -33.87 -8.89 6.18
CA ILE A 861 -32.72 -8.14 6.67
C ILE A 861 -32.15 -7.29 5.53
N ASN A 862 -31.88 -6.02 5.83
CA ASN A 862 -31.05 -5.14 5.01
C ASN A 862 -29.76 -4.82 5.75
N SER A 863 -28.66 -4.72 5.01
CA SER A 863 -27.31 -4.57 5.59
C SER A 863 -26.33 -4.04 4.55
N THR A 864 -25.12 -3.72 5.00
CA THR A 864 -23.96 -3.40 4.15
C THR A 864 -23.06 -4.63 3.98
N VAL A 865 -22.15 -4.62 3.01
CA VAL A 865 -21.17 -5.71 2.86
C VAL A 865 -20.31 -5.89 4.11
N ARG A 866 -19.91 -4.79 4.77
CA ARG A 866 -19.14 -4.81 6.01
C ARG A 866 -19.83 -5.57 7.13
N GLU A 867 -21.11 -5.30 7.34
CA GLU A 867 -21.86 -5.87 8.45
C GLU A 867 -22.28 -7.32 8.18
N VAL A 868 -22.54 -7.68 6.91
CA VAL A 868 -22.65 -9.08 6.49
C VAL A 868 -21.34 -9.84 6.74
N LEU A 869 -20.19 -9.25 6.46
CA LEU A 869 -18.88 -9.85 6.74
C LEU A 869 -18.58 -9.91 8.24
N GLY A 870 -19.00 -8.91 9.03
CA GLY A 870 -18.92 -8.97 10.50
C GLY A 870 -19.72 -10.14 11.07
N PHE A 871 -20.89 -10.43 10.51
CA PHE A 871 -21.64 -11.64 10.84
C PHE A 871 -20.96 -12.91 10.31
N ALA A 872 -20.39 -12.92 9.10
CA ALA A 872 -19.65 -14.06 8.57
C ALA A 872 -18.41 -14.39 9.44
N ARG A 873 -17.73 -13.35 9.93
CA ARG A 873 -16.59 -13.46 10.84
C ARG A 873 -16.95 -14.24 12.10
N LEU A 874 -18.11 -13.99 12.71
CA LEU A 874 -18.59 -14.72 13.87
C LEU A 874 -18.55 -16.25 13.66
N HIS A 875 -18.92 -16.71 12.47
CA HIS A 875 -18.91 -18.14 12.12
C HIS A 875 -17.51 -18.65 11.81
N LEU A 876 -16.66 -17.85 11.16
CA LEU A 876 -15.25 -18.20 10.91
C LEU A 876 -14.44 -18.31 12.21
N THR A 877 -14.81 -17.56 13.25
CA THR A 877 -14.12 -17.54 14.55
C THR A 877 -14.79 -18.44 15.60
N GLY A 878 -15.65 -19.37 15.19
CA GLY A 878 -16.29 -20.32 16.10
C GLY A 878 -17.19 -19.67 17.16
N GLY A 879 -17.81 -18.54 16.84
CA GLY A 879 -18.79 -17.86 17.69
C GLY A 879 -18.27 -16.64 18.48
N LEU A 880 -17.09 -16.10 18.14
CA LEU A 880 -16.52 -14.91 18.79
C LEU A 880 -16.87 -13.61 18.06
N ALA A 881 -17.37 -12.63 18.81
CA ALA A 881 -17.51 -11.25 18.37
C ALA A 881 -16.15 -10.51 18.31
N PRO A 882 -16.09 -9.35 17.64
CA PRO A 882 -14.87 -8.54 17.55
C PRO A 882 -14.28 -8.11 18.89
N ASP A 883 -15.12 -7.91 19.92
CA ASP A 883 -14.69 -7.54 21.28
C ASP A 883 -14.22 -8.73 22.13
N GLY A 884 -14.18 -9.94 21.54
CA GLY A 884 -13.81 -11.19 22.22
C GLY A 884 -14.95 -11.84 23.01
N SER A 885 -16.14 -11.24 23.04
CA SER A 885 -17.31 -11.89 23.65
C SER A 885 -17.80 -13.07 22.80
N ARG A 886 -18.40 -14.07 23.46
CA ARG A 886 -18.89 -15.28 22.80
C ARG A 886 -20.40 -15.20 22.61
N LEU A 887 -20.83 -15.13 21.35
CA LEU A 887 -22.25 -15.09 20.96
C LEU A 887 -22.80 -16.47 20.61
N LEU A 888 -21.95 -17.40 20.20
CA LEU A 888 -22.28 -18.81 19.99
C LEU A 888 -21.23 -19.69 20.65
N SER A 889 -21.65 -20.82 21.23
CA SER A 889 -20.71 -21.87 21.57
C SER A 889 -20.02 -22.40 20.30
N GLU A 890 -18.80 -22.88 20.45
CA GLU A 890 -18.05 -23.47 19.33
C GLU A 890 -18.79 -24.69 18.77
N GLU A 891 -19.41 -25.49 19.64
CA GLU A 891 -20.28 -26.62 19.28
C GLU A 891 -21.49 -26.17 18.45
N SER A 892 -22.17 -25.08 18.83
CA SER A 892 -23.29 -24.54 18.07
C SER A 892 -22.86 -23.98 16.71
N ALA A 893 -21.72 -23.28 16.64
CA ALA A 893 -21.17 -22.80 15.38
C ALA A 893 -20.81 -23.97 14.44
N GLU A 894 -20.18 -25.02 14.96
CA GLU A 894 -19.87 -26.24 14.21
C GLU A 894 -21.13 -26.98 13.77
N ALA A 895 -22.13 -27.10 14.65
CA ALA A 895 -23.40 -27.75 14.35
C ALA A 895 -24.15 -27.04 13.20
N MET A 896 -24.07 -25.70 13.13
CA MET A 896 -24.68 -24.94 12.04
C MET A 896 -24.08 -25.27 10.68
N THR A 897 -22.78 -25.55 10.62
CA THR A 897 -22.07 -25.82 9.37
C THR A 897 -21.98 -27.30 9.03
N SER A 898 -22.28 -28.18 10.00
CA SER A 898 -22.27 -29.64 9.87
C SER A 898 -23.36 -30.17 8.94
N PHE A 899 -23.16 -31.36 8.35
CA PHE A 899 -24.10 -31.96 7.41
C PHE A 899 -25.40 -32.33 8.13
N GLN A 900 -26.54 -31.94 7.58
CA GLN A 900 -27.87 -32.27 8.11
C GLN A 900 -28.77 -32.95 7.09
N ALA A 901 -28.74 -32.54 5.82
CA ALA A 901 -29.59 -33.12 4.77
C ALA A 901 -28.92 -33.07 3.39
N ASP A 902 -29.21 -34.07 2.55
CA ASP A 902 -28.87 -34.07 1.12
C ASP A 902 -29.85 -33.21 0.32
N LEU A 903 -29.33 -32.49 -0.69
CA LEU A 903 -30.16 -31.85 -1.69
C LEU A 903 -30.43 -32.83 -2.86
N PRO A 904 -31.69 -32.99 -3.31
CA PRO A 904 -32.00 -33.75 -4.53
C PRO A 904 -31.28 -33.18 -5.76
N ASP A 905 -31.17 -31.86 -5.83
CA ASP A 905 -30.40 -31.14 -6.86
C ASP A 905 -29.08 -30.64 -6.25
N LYS A 906 -27.97 -31.24 -6.71
CA LYS A 906 -26.61 -30.94 -6.24
C LYS A 906 -25.92 -29.80 -6.99
N HIS A 907 -26.60 -29.16 -7.94
CA HIS A 907 -26.00 -28.24 -8.90
C HIS A 907 -26.48 -26.79 -8.74
N SER A 908 -27.72 -26.55 -8.32
CA SER A 908 -28.27 -25.18 -8.29
C SER A 908 -27.80 -24.35 -7.08
N LEU A 909 -27.73 -24.93 -5.89
CA LEU A 909 -27.32 -24.23 -4.66
C LEU A 909 -26.02 -24.79 -4.07
N GLY A 910 -26.01 -26.10 -3.81
CA GLY A 910 -24.91 -26.82 -3.17
C GLY A 910 -25.21 -28.31 -3.15
N ASP A 911 -24.33 -29.09 -2.52
CA ASP A 911 -24.47 -30.56 -2.47
C ASP A 911 -25.27 -31.04 -1.26
N SER A 912 -25.33 -30.23 -0.20
CA SER A 912 -25.95 -30.58 1.09
C SER A 912 -26.32 -29.32 1.89
N TRP A 913 -27.03 -29.52 3.00
CA TRP A 913 -27.54 -28.47 3.87
C TRP A 913 -27.05 -28.65 5.31
N GLY A 914 -26.69 -27.55 5.98
CA GLY A 914 -26.41 -27.47 7.42
C GLY A 914 -27.60 -26.93 8.20
N LEU A 915 -27.42 -26.40 9.41
CA LEU A 915 -28.51 -25.64 10.05
C LEU A 915 -28.45 -24.20 9.51
N GLY A 916 -29.33 -23.90 8.55
CA GLY A 916 -29.41 -22.60 7.88
C GLY A 916 -28.36 -22.35 6.78
N TRP A 917 -27.25 -23.08 6.76
CA TRP A 917 -26.19 -22.92 5.76
C TRP A 917 -26.31 -23.87 4.56
N ILE A 918 -26.06 -23.34 3.36
CA ILE A 918 -25.79 -24.16 2.16
C ILE A 918 -24.36 -24.70 2.29
N ARG A 919 -24.16 -25.99 2.03
CA ARG A 919 -22.85 -26.62 1.96
C ARG A 919 -22.51 -26.97 0.51
N MET A 920 -21.29 -26.64 0.09
CA MET A 920 -20.80 -26.92 -1.26
C MET A 920 -19.32 -27.28 -1.26
N GLY A 921 -18.87 -27.96 -2.31
CA GLY A 921 -17.47 -28.35 -2.49
C GLY A 921 -16.86 -27.71 -3.73
N TRP A 922 -15.78 -26.95 -3.58
CA TRP A 922 -14.99 -26.40 -4.69
C TRP A 922 -13.55 -26.90 -4.57
N ASP A 923 -13.02 -27.48 -5.66
CA ASP A 923 -11.66 -28.04 -5.72
C ASP A 923 -11.29 -28.93 -4.51
N GLY A 924 -12.22 -29.80 -4.10
CA GLY A 924 -12.05 -30.70 -2.96
C GLY A 924 -12.15 -30.04 -1.57
N ARG A 925 -12.36 -28.72 -1.49
CA ARG A 925 -12.49 -27.97 -0.24
C ARG A 925 -13.95 -27.69 0.09
N ARG A 926 -14.27 -27.66 1.39
CA ARG A 926 -15.63 -27.46 1.91
C ARG A 926 -15.90 -25.98 2.12
N LEU A 927 -16.90 -25.47 1.42
CA LEU A 927 -17.44 -24.13 1.62
C LEU A 927 -18.82 -24.20 2.28
N ILE A 928 -19.16 -23.11 2.95
CA ILE A 928 -20.52 -22.79 3.35
C ILE A 928 -20.93 -21.46 2.74
N GLY A 929 -22.22 -21.23 2.61
CA GLY A 929 -22.72 -19.96 2.10
C GLY A 929 -24.23 -19.90 2.08
N HIS A 930 -24.74 -18.76 1.62
CA HIS A 930 -26.16 -18.60 1.36
C HIS A 930 -26.36 -17.52 0.29
N ASP A 931 -27.40 -17.69 -0.54
CA ASP A 931 -27.81 -16.72 -1.56
C ASP A 931 -29.16 -16.08 -1.17
N GLY A 932 -29.38 -14.83 -1.53
CA GLY A 932 -30.57 -14.10 -1.15
C GLY A 932 -31.14 -13.31 -2.30
N ASN A 933 -32.34 -13.68 -2.75
CA ASN A 933 -33.07 -12.91 -3.75
C ASN A 933 -34.30 -12.26 -3.11
N THR A 934 -34.54 -11.01 -3.49
CA THR A 934 -35.76 -10.25 -3.21
C THR A 934 -36.24 -9.58 -4.51
N ILE A 935 -37.18 -8.65 -4.43
CA ILE A 935 -37.75 -7.99 -5.60
C ILE A 935 -36.69 -7.07 -6.22
N GLY A 936 -36.04 -7.53 -7.29
CA GLY A 936 -35.01 -6.79 -8.04
C GLY A 936 -33.68 -6.62 -7.31
N GLN A 937 -33.41 -7.34 -6.22
CA GLN A 937 -32.11 -7.34 -5.53
C GLN A 937 -31.62 -8.77 -5.29
N SER A 938 -30.30 -8.97 -5.39
CA SER A 938 -29.62 -10.24 -5.16
C SER A 938 -28.40 -10.06 -4.27
N ALA A 939 -28.20 -11.01 -3.36
CA ALA A 939 -27.09 -11.07 -2.43
C ALA A 939 -26.45 -12.46 -2.46
N PHE A 940 -25.12 -12.53 -2.38
CA PHE A 940 -24.36 -13.77 -2.40
C PHE A 940 -23.34 -13.75 -1.26
N LEU A 941 -23.26 -14.83 -0.48
CA LEU A 941 -22.28 -14.97 0.60
C LEU A 941 -21.61 -16.33 0.54
N ARG A 942 -20.27 -16.37 0.53
CA ARG A 942 -19.49 -17.60 0.62
C ARG A 942 -18.40 -17.47 1.67
N LEU A 943 -18.23 -18.52 2.47
CA LEU A 943 -17.17 -18.67 3.46
C LEU A 943 -16.36 -19.92 3.13
N LEU A 944 -15.05 -19.80 3.23
CA LEU A 944 -14.07 -20.88 3.15
C LEU A 944 -13.36 -20.97 4.50
N PRO A 945 -13.89 -21.76 5.45
CA PRO A 945 -13.46 -21.73 6.85
C PRO A 945 -11.97 -22.02 7.05
N ASP A 946 -11.43 -23.01 6.35
CA ASP A 946 -10.02 -23.42 6.42
C ASP A 946 -9.05 -22.36 5.83
N ALA A 947 -9.54 -21.39 5.06
CA ALA A 947 -8.76 -20.23 4.61
C ALA A 947 -8.97 -18.96 5.45
N GLY A 948 -9.96 -18.95 6.34
CA GLY A 948 -10.45 -17.76 7.03
C GLY A 948 -11.08 -16.72 6.08
N LEU A 949 -11.52 -17.12 4.87
CA LEU A 949 -11.97 -16.20 3.82
C LEU A 949 -13.51 -16.13 3.76
N ALA A 950 -14.06 -14.92 3.71
CA ALA A 950 -15.48 -14.66 3.45
C ALA A 950 -15.64 -13.61 2.33
N VAL A 951 -16.59 -13.84 1.42
CA VAL A 951 -16.86 -12.95 0.29
C VAL A 951 -18.36 -12.71 0.20
N THR A 952 -18.76 -11.44 0.15
CA THR A 952 -20.15 -11.02 -0.02
C THR A 952 -20.31 -10.05 -1.18
N LEU A 953 -21.37 -10.22 -1.97
CA LEU A 953 -21.73 -9.34 -3.08
C LEU A 953 -23.22 -8.99 -2.97
N LEU A 954 -23.53 -7.70 -2.94
CA LEU A 954 -24.90 -7.18 -2.88
C LEU A 954 -25.18 -6.38 -4.16
N THR A 955 -26.31 -6.62 -4.80
CA THR A 955 -26.66 -6.05 -6.11
C THR A 955 -28.14 -5.67 -6.18
N ASN A 956 -28.47 -4.71 -7.03
CA ASN A 956 -29.84 -4.20 -7.18
C ASN A 956 -30.43 -4.34 -8.60
N GLY A 957 -29.96 -5.31 -9.40
CA GLY A 957 -30.52 -5.60 -10.72
C GLY A 957 -29.48 -6.10 -11.72
N GLY A 958 -29.89 -6.28 -12.98
CA GLY A 958 -29.02 -6.80 -14.05
C GLY A 958 -28.87 -8.33 -14.03
N ASN A 959 -27.86 -8.84 -14.73
CA ASN A 959 -27.56 -10.28 -14.77
C ASN A 959 -26.68 -10.70 -13.58
N THR A 960 -27.29 -10.71 -12.39
CA THR A 960 -26.57 -10.85 -11.12
C THR A 960 -25.94 -12.23 -10.91
N ARG A 961 -26.52 -13.30 -11.48
CA ARG A 961 -25.98 -14.66 -11.33
C ARG A 961 -24.67 -14.84 -12.11
N ASP A 962 -24.65 -14.47 -13.38
CA ASP A 962 -23.43 -14.56 -14.21
C ASP A 962 -22.33 -13.61 -13.67
N PHE A 963 -22.73 -12.46 -13.13
CA PHE A 963 -21.83 -11.53 -12.45
C PHE A 963 -21.16 -12.16 -11.21
N TYR A 964 -21.96 -12.78 -10.34
CA TYR A 964 -21.46 -13.51 -9.17
C TYR A 964 -20.47 -14.62 -9.57
N GLU A 965 -20.81 -15.43 -10.58
CA GLU A 965 -19.97 -16.56 -10.99
C GLU A 965 -18.62 -16.12 -11.57
N ASP A 966 -18.60 -15.09 -12.43
CA ASP A 966 -17.36 -14.53 -12.99
C ASP A 966 -16.47 -13.96 -11.87
N LEU A 967 -17.06 -13.18 -10.96
CA LEU A 967 -16.31 -12.48 -9.91
C LEU A 967 -15.79 -13.45 -8.85
N TYR A 968 -16.62 -14.38 -8.36
CA TYR A 968 -16.21 -15.33 -7.32
C TYR A 968 -15.20 -16.36 -7.84
N ARG A 969 -15.29 -16.76 -9.11
CA ARG A 969 -14.29 -17.63 -9.74
C ARG A 969 -12.90 -16.99 -9.71
N GLU A 970 -12.81 -15.70 -10.00
CA GLU A 970 -11.56 -14.95 -9.94
C GLU A 970 -11.07 -14.78 -8.50
N ILE A 971 -11.93 -14.31 -7.58
CA ILE A 971 -11.58 -14.08 -6.17
C ILE A 971 -11.03 -15.34 -5.50
N PHE A 972 -11.74 -16.47 -5.59
CA PHE A 972 -11.32 -17.69 -4.91
C PHE A 972 -10.09 -18.34 -5.55
N ALA A 973 -9.92 -18.24 -6.87
CA ALA A 973 -8.72 -18.70 -7.54
C ALA A 973 -7.49 -17.87 -7.13
N GLU A 974 -7.61 -16.55 -7.10
CA GLU A 974 -6.50 -15.64 -6.81
C GLU A 974 -6.11 -15.65 -5.32
N LEU A 975 -7.11 -15.57 -4.42
CA LEU A 975 -6.86 -15.37 -2.99
C LEU A 975 -6.72 -16.65 -2.19
N ALA A 976 -7.24 -17.78 -2.69
CA ALA A 976 -7.24 -19.06 -1.99
C ALA A 976 -6.74 -20.24 -2.83
N GLY A 977 -6.43 -20.04 -4.12
CA GLY A 977 -6.04 -21.11 -5.02
C GLY A 977 -7.16 -22.15 -5.25
N VAL A 978 -8.43 -21.75 -5.11
CA VAL A 978 -9.58 -22.66 -5.19
C VAL A 978 -10.35 -22.41 -6.48
N ALA A 979 -10.45 -23.44 -7.33
CA ALA A 979 -11.30 -23.39 -8.51
C ALA A 979 -12.78 -23.58 -8.13
N MET A 980 -13.60 -22.55 -8.39
CA MET A 980 -15.06 -22.65 -8.27
C MET A 980 -15.61 -23.72 -9.22
N ALA A 981 -16.56 -24.54 -8.73
CA ALA A 981 -17.20 -25.57 -9.54
C ALA A 981 -17.79 -24.99 -10.84
N GLU A 982 -17.71 -25.77 -11.93
CA GLU A 982 -18.37 -25.39 -13.19
C GLU A 982 -19.89 -25.55 -13.06
N PRO A 983 -20.68 -24.60 -13.59
CA PRO A 983 -22.12 -24.77 -13.69
C PRO A 983 -22.46 -26.03 -14.47
N ILE A 984 -23.59 -26.67 -14.12
CA ILE A 984 -24.09 -27.79 -14.91
C ILE A 984 -24.35 -27.33 -16.35
N ALA A 985 -24.06 -28.18 -17.32
CA ALA A 985 -24.31 -27.93 -18.74
C ALA A 985 -24.66 -29.25 -19.44
N PRO A 986 -25.26 -29.20 -20.65
CA PRO A 986 -25.43 -30.38 -21.47
C PRO A 986 -24.10 -31.11 -21.68
N PRO A 987 -24.08 -32.44 -21.60
CA PRO A 987 -22.87 -33.22 -21.86
C PRO A 987 -22.41 -33.01 -23.31
N ALA A 988 -21.10 -33.02 -23.52
CA ALA A 988 -20.52 -32.85 -24.86
C ALA A 988 -20.96 -33.95 -25.84
N GLU A 989 -21.18 -35.16 -25.31
CA GLU A 989 -21.81 -36.27 -26.03
C GLU A 989 -23.28 -36.39 -25.56
N PRO A 990 -24.27 -36.30 -26.47
CA PRO A 990 -25.68 -36.44 -26.10
C PRO A 990 -25.95 -37.78 -25.43
N VAL A 991 -26.71 -37.76 -24.32
CA VAL A 991 -27.13 -38.96 -23.61
C VAL A 991 -28.55 -39.32 -24.05
N GLU A 992 -28.73 -40.53 -24.60
CA GLU A 992 -30.07 -41.05 -24.87
C GLU A 992 -30.67 -41.66 -23.59
N VAL A 993 -31.79 -41.09 -23.14
CA VAL A 993 -32.54 -41.55 -21.95
C VAL A 993 -34.02 -41.66 -22.26
N ASP A 994 -34.70 -42.62 -21.63
CA ASP A 994 -36.16 -42.72 -21.70
C ASP A 994 -36.79 -41.73 -20.70
N ALA A 995 -37.33 -40.61 -21.21
CA ALA A 995 -38.01 -39.59 -20.43
C ALA A 995 -39.48 -39.92 -20.10
N SER A 996 -40.05 -41.00 -20.66
CA SER A 996 -41.46 -41.36 -20.47
C SER A 996 -41.89 -41.58 -19.01
N PRO A 997 -41.03 -42.06 -18.07
CA PRO A 997 -41.40 -42.15 -16.66
C PRO A 997 -41.68 -40.79 -16.01
N HIS A 998 -41.13 -39.71 -16.58
CA HIS A 998 -41.19 -38.35 -16.05
C HIS A 998 -42.37 -37.55 -16.61
N TYR A 999 -43.05 -38.04 -17.66
CA TYR A 999 -44.20 -37.35 -18.24
C TYR A 999 -45.41 -37.33 -17.29
N GLY A 1000 -46.05 -36.17 -17.18
CA GLY A 1000 -47.22 -35.97 -16.32
C GLY A 1000 -47.27 -34.56 -15.74
N THR A 1001 -48.17 -34.38 -14.77
CA THR A 1001 -48.32 -33.10 -14.06
C THR A 1001 -47.80 -33.22 -12.65
N TYR A 1002 -46.97 -32.25 -12.26
CA TYR A 1002 -46.46 -32.06 -10.92
C TYR A 1002 -47.01 -30.73 -10.39
N GLU A 1003 -47.54 -30.71 -9.19
CA GLU A 1003 -48.24 -29.52 -8.69
C GLU A 1003 -48.00 -29.29 -7.20
N ARG A 1004 -47.79 -28.01 -6.87
CA ARG A 1004 -47.77 -27.46 -5.50
C ARG A 1004 -48.52 -26.12 -5.51
N ALA A 1005 -48.68 -25.46 -4.36
CA ALA A 1005 -49.61 -24.34 -4.24
C ALA A 1005 -49.32 -23.16 -5.19
N SER A 1006 -48.05 -22.91 -5.51
CA SER A 1006 -47.61 -21.75 -6.29
C SER A 1006 -47.08 -22.05 -7.69
N VAL A 1007 -46.90 -23.33 -8.05
CA VAL A 1007 -46.40 -23.72 -9.37
C VAL A 1007 -47.02 -25.05 -9.81
N ARG A 1008 -47.44 -25.10 -11.07
CA ARG A 1008 -47.74 -26.32 -11.82
C ARG A 1008 -46.65 -26.55 -12.86
N VAL A 1009 -46.04 -27.74 -12.83
CA VAL A 1009 -45.04 -28.19 -13.79
C VAL A 1009 -45.63 -29.33 -14.62
N GLU A 1010 -45.69 -29.17 -15.93
CA GLU A 1010 -46.10 -30.22 -16.86
C GLU A 1010 -44.89 -30.69 -17.66
N VAL A 1011 -44.67 -32.00 -17.71
CA VAL A 1011 -43.60 -32.60 -18.52
C VAL A 1011 -44.23 -33.48 -19.58
N PHE A 1012 -43.90 -33.25 -20.84
CA PHE A 1012 -44.48 -33.96 -21.98
C PHE A 1012 -43.48 -34.11 -23.13
N ALA A 1013 -43.82 -34.95 -24.11
CA ALA A 1013 -43.03 -35.12 -25.33
C ALA A 1013 -43.25 -33.95 -26.30
N GLY A 1014 -42.19 -33.21 -26.64
CA GLY A 1014 -42.16 -32.22 -27.71
C GLY A 1014 -41.60 -32.79 -29.02
N GLU A 1015 -41.48 -31.93 -30.05
CA GLU A 1015 -40.99 -32.34 -31.38
C GLU A 1015 -39.51 -32.76 -31.37
N ASP A 1016 -38.68 -32.07 -30.56
CA ASP A 1016 -37.22 -32.28 -30.50
C ASP A 1016 -36.74 -32.93 -29.18
N GLY A 1017 -37.64 -33.45 -28.36
CA GLY A 1017 -37.32 -34.06 -27.05
C GLY A 1017 -38.32 -33.73 -25.94
N PRO A 1018 -38.03 -34.08 -24.68
CA PRO A 1018 -38.88 -33.73 -23.54
C PRO A 1018 -38.94 -32.21 -23.32
N VAL A 1019 -40.12 -31.70 -23.01
CA VAL A 1019 -40.37 -30.28 -22.73
C VAL A 1019 -40.98 -30.16 -21.33
N MET A 1020 -40.50 -29.18 -20.57
CA MET A 1020 -41.10 -28.78 -19.30
C MET A 1020 -41.85 -27.47 -19.49
N ARG A 1021 -43.13 -27.44 -19.15
CA ARG A 1021 -43.92 -26.22 -19.00
C ARG A 1021 -44.06 -25.88 -17.53
N SER A 1022 -43.58 -24.72 -17.13
CA SER A 1022 -43.80 -24.17 -15.78
C SER A 1022 -44.90 -23.12 -15.85
N THR A 1023 -45.91 -23.25 -14.99
CA THR A 1023 -46.99 -22.27 -14.83
C THR A 1023 -47.03 -21.81 -13.38
N VAL A 1024 -46.85 -20.52 -13.14
CA VAL A 1024 -47.01 -19.93 -11.81
C VAL A 1024 -48.50 -19.85 -11.46
N THR A 1025 -48.84 -20.32 -10.27
CA THR A 1025 -50.22 -20.42 -9.78
C THR A 1025 -50.39 -19.71 -8.43
N GLY A 1026 -51.63 -19.56 -7.98
CA GLY A 1026 -51.94 -18.96 -6.68
C GLY A 1026 -51.61 -17.46 -6.58
N PRO A 1027 -51.47 -16.91 -5.36
CA PRO A 1027 -51.20 -15.49 -5.13
C PRO A 1027 -49.92 -14.97 -5.79
N LEU A 1028 -48.94 -15.85 -6.05
CA LEU A 1028 -47.69 -15.48 -6.72
C LEU A 1028 -47.92 -15.03 -8.17
N ALA A 1029 -48.96 -15.56 -8.84
CA ALA A 1029 -49.30 -15.18 -10.20
C ALA A 1029 -49.76 -13.73 -10.33
N GLU A 1030 -50.28 -13.12 -9.25
CA GLU A 1030 -50.68 -11.71 -9.23
C GLU A 1030 -49.48 -10.76 -9.25
N LEU A 1031 -48.28 -11.24 -8.89
CA LEU A 1031 -47.03 -10.48 -8.85
C LEU A 1031 -46.23 -10.56 -10.15
N ILE A 1032 -46.66 -11.40 -11.11
CA ILE A 1032 -45.94 -11.66 -12.36
C ILE A 1032 -46.82 -11.22 -13.55
N PRO A 1033 -46.26 -10.53 -14.56
CA PRO A 1033 -46.95 -10.19 -15.80
C PRO A 1033 -47.62 -11.41 -16.44
N GLU A 1034 -48.82 -11.24 -17.01
CA GLU A 1034 -49.61 -12.37 -17.51
C GLU A 1034 -48.90 -13.16 -18.62
N GLU A 1035 -48.13 -12.47 -19.46
CA GLU A 1035 -47.26 -13.07 -20.49
C GLU A 1035 -46.09 -13.91 -19.93
N GLU A 1036 -45.66 -13.70 -18.69
CA GLU A 1036 -44.53 -14.41 -18.06
C GLU A 1036 -44.96 -15.55 -17.14
N ARG A 1037 -46.26 -15.67 -16.85
CA ARG A 1037 -46.81 -16.69 -15.92
C ARG A 1037 -46.61 -18.12 -16.39
N GLN A 1038 -46.46 -18.34 -17.69
CA GLN A 1038 -46.29 -19.66 -18.28
C GLN A 1038 -45.10 -19.65 -19.24
N GLN A 1039 -44.15 -20.55 -19.00
CA GLN A 1039 -42.97 -20.70 -19.83
C GLN A 1039 -42.71 -22.16 -20.17
N GLU A 1040 -42.26 -22.41 -21.39
CA GLU A 1040 -41.87 -23.73 -21.88
C GLU A 1040 -40.37 -23.77 -22.12
N TYR A 1041 -39.75 -24.82 -21.62
CA TYR A 1041 -38.31 -25.02 -21.72
C TYR A 1041 -38.02 -26.42 -22.29
N PRO A 1042 -37.27 -26.51 -23.40
CA PRO A 1042 -36.69 -27.76 -23.83
C PRO A 1042 -35.78 -28.33 -22.73
N MET A 1043 -35.95 -29.61 -22.43
CA MET A 1043 -35.12 -30.32 -21.46
C MET A 1043 -34.05 -31.13 -22.20
N VAL A 1044 -32.78 -30.90 -21.83
CA VAL A 1044 -31.64 -31.63 -22.38
C VAL A 1044 -31.18 -32.66 -21.34
N PRO A 1045 -31.11 -33.96 -21.68
CA PRO A 1045 -30.71 -34.99 -20.73
C PRO A 1045 -29.23 -34.90 -20.35
N VAL A 1046 -28.95 -35.05 -19.06
CA VAL A 1046 -27.59 -35.22 -18.50
C VAL A 1046 -27.42 -36.62 -17.94
N ASP A 1047 -28.46 -37.17 -17.29
CA ASP A 1047 -28.54 -38.55 -16.80
C ASP A 1047 -30.02 -39.01 -16.83
N GLN A 1048 -30.30 -40.28 -16.56
CA GLN A 1048 -31.64 -40.90 -16.60
C GLN A 1048 -32.72 -40.09 -15.87
N ASN A 1049 -32.34 -39.41 -14.78
CA ASN A 1049 -33.22 -38.65 -13.90
C ASN A 1049 -32.81 -37.17 -13.75
N LEU A 1050 -31.82 -36.71 -14.51
CA LEU A 1050 -31.27 -35.36 -14.43
C LEU A 1050 -31.27 -34.72 -15.81
N TYR A 1051 -31.93 -33.58 -15.90
CA TYR A 1051 -32.02 -32.80 -17.12
C TYR A 1051 -31.54 -31.38 -16.83
N VAL A 1052 -31.15 -30.69 -17.87
CA VAL A 1052 -30.87 -29.26 -17.82
C VAL A 1052 -31.75 -28.52 -18.80
N MET A 1053 -32.09 -27.29 -18.43
CA MET A 1053 -32.76 -26.35 -19.31
C MET A 1053 -32.15 -24.96 -19.15
N ARG A 1054 -32.46 -24.06 -20.09
CA ARG A 1054 -31.90 -22.72 -20.10
C ARG A 1054 -32.97 -21.74 -20.54
N GLU A 1055 -33.09 -20.63 -19.83
CA GLU A 1055 -33.94 -19.53 -20.29
C GLU A 1055 -33.32 -18.90 -21.55
N PRO A 1056 -34.12 -18.38 -22.49
CA PRO A 1056 -33.59 -17.87 -23.77
C PRO A 1056 -32.47 -16.83 -23.64
N THR A 1057 -32.48 -16.04 -22.57
CA THR A 1057 -31.55 -14.93 -22.34
C THR A 1057 -30.44 -15.26 -21.32
N ALA A 1058 -30.58 -16.37 -20.58
CA ALA A 1058 -29.58 -16.82 -19.61
C ALA A 1058 -28.42 -17.58 -20.28
N ARG A 1059 -27.19 -17.40 -19.77
CA ARG A 1059 -26.05 -18.25 -20.16
C ARG A 1059 -26.00 -19.55 -19.37
N THR A 1060 -26.43 -19.50 -18.13
CA THR A 1060 -26.38 -20.56 -17.13
C THR A 1060 -27.55 -21.54 -17.30
N TRP A 1061 -27.26 -22.83 -17.22
CA TRP A 1061 -28.28 -23.88 -17.25
C TRP A 1061 -28.80 -24.17 -15.84
N MET A 1062 -30.08 -24.53 -15.75
CA MET A 1062 -30.76 -24.95 -14.53
C MET A 1062 -31.02 -26.45 -14.54
N ALA A 1063 -30.79 -27.10 -13.41
CA ALA A 1063 -31.07 -28.51 -13.23
C ALA A 1063 -32.57 -28.77 -12.99
N VAL A 1064 -33.05 -29.88 -13.54
CA VAL A 1064 -34.37 -30.46 -13.27
C VAL A 1064 -34.14 -31.93 -12.89
N THR A 1065 -34.35 -32.25 -11.61
CA THR A 1065 -34.07 -33.59 -11.07
C THR A 1065 -35.34 -34.34 -10.74
N PHE A 1066 -35.52 -35.52 -11.31
CA PHE A 1066 -36.63 -36.42 -10.99
C PHE A 1066 -36.20 -37.49 -10.01
N TYR A 1067 -37.06 -37.81 -9.05
CA TYR A 1067 -36.76 -38.86 -8.07
C TYR A 1067 -38.04 -39.43 -7.48
N SER A 1068 -37.91 -40.57 -6.80
CA SER A 1068 -39.00 -41.19 -6.06
C SER A 1068 -38.62 -41.28 -4.59
N LEU A 1069 -39.60 -41.06 -3.71
CA LEU A 1069 -39.43 -41.40 -2.29
C LEU A 1069 -39.38 -42.92 -2.11
N PRO A 1070 -38.85 -43.43 -0.98
CA PRO A 1070 -38.87 -44.86 -0.66
C PRO A 1070 -40.27 -45.49 -0.67
N THR A 1071 -41.30 -44.67 -0.45
CA THR A 1071 -42.73 -45.01 -0.47
C THR A 1071 -43.34 -45.05 -1.88
N GLY A 1072 -42.61 -44.61 -2.91
CA GLY A 1072 -42.94 -44.77 -4.33
C GLY A 1072 -43.51 -43.52 -5.02
N GLU A 1073 -43.84 -42.47 -4.28
CA GLU A 1073 -44.28 -41.18 -4.81
C GLU A 1073 -43.17 -40.53 -5.63
N ARG A 1074 -43.52 -39.96 -6.79
CA ARG A 1074 -42.58 -39.33 -7.72
C ARG A 1074 -42.59 -37.82 -7.55
N TYR A 1075 -41.41 -37.22 -7.67
CA TYR A 1075 -41.17 -35.81 -7.51
C TYR A 1075 -40.34 -35.25 -8.66
N VAL A 1076 -40.54 -33.98 -8.95
CA VAL A 1076 -39.59 -33.15 -9.68
C VAL A 1076 -39.02 -32.11 -8.72
N HIS A 1077 -37.71 -32.01 -8.63
CA HIS A 1077 -37.01 -30.95 -7.95
C HIS A 1077 -36.62 -29.88 -8.98
N PHE A 1078 -37.26 -28.72 -8.88
CA PHE A 1078 -37.02 -27.59 -9.76
C PHE A 1078 -37.26 -26.28 -9.01
N GLY A 1079 -36.45 -25.25 -9.29
CA GLY A 1079 -36.52 -23.97 -8.58
C GLY A 1079 -36.27 -24.13 -7.08
N VAL A 1080 -35.37 -25.05 -6.70
CA VAL A 1080 -35.00 -25.42 -5.32
C VAL A 1080 -36.17 -25.94 -4.46
N ARG A 1081 -37.21 -26.50 -5.09
CA ARG A 1081 -38.41 -27.04 -4.43
C ARG A 1081 -38.71 -28.45 -4.92
N ALA A 1082 -39.16 -29.32 -4.01
CA ALA A 1082 -39.72 -30.61 -4.36
C ALA A 1082 -41.20 -30.46 -4.72
N THR A 1083 -41.59 -30.88 -5.92
CA THR A 1083 -42.98 -30.81 -6.41
C THR A 1083 -43.51 -32.23 -6.66
N PRO A 1084 -44.57 -32.69 -5.97
CA PRO A 1084 -45.10 -34.04 -6.13
C PRO A 1084 -45.84 -34.20 -7.46
N LYS A 1085 -45.80 -35.41 -8.02
CA LYS A 1085 -46.60 -35.78 -9.19
C LYS A 1085 -48.06 -36.00 -8.81
N VAL A 1086 -49.00 -35.36 -9.51
CA VAL A 1086 -50.44 -35.41 -9.24
C VAL A 1086 -51.26 -36.11 -10.32
N ALA A 1087 -50.72 -36.26 -11.54
CA ALA A 1087 -51.35 -36.96 -12.66
C ALA A 1087 -50.32 -37.57 -13.62
#